data_AF-A0A9X3XDJ5-F1
#
_entry.id   AF-A0A9X3XDJ5-F1
#
_cell.length_a   1.000
_cell.length_b   1.000
_cell.length_c   1.000
_cell.angle_alpha   90.00
_cell.angle_beta   90.00
_cell.angle_gamma   90.00
#
_symmetry.space_group_name_H-M   'P 1'
#
loop_
_entity.id
_entity.type
_entity.pdbx_description
1 polymer ?
#
loop_
_entity_poly.entity_id
_entity_poly.type
_entity_poly.pdbx_seq_one_letter_code
_entity_poly.pdbx_strand_id
1 'polypeptide(L)'
;MQSPRWFEVKCQPPWRPARKESRRIILLPDGNHRKGESGRDYTAGAAKVVACAEHVALRGDVGTLLVCIASRQNVDKRPEAFFDVVAAQFEWLRSEIQERRALIQCGIRCTVRGNLARMRTSGGSRARLVASIEAACEATRSLPDPRMDLEFWIDYPDELAWERDVDLVLRTGAEEPDVVRPGFCLPPCVPCVATTTLWPDARPEELGDLIDRGLRDASAHFAPGYELDFVFELVQALPRSRIPAPLRLTIPVCASAEEIDARLQALHADPTKDPAVEVSRLDSRGMRDHERALVDDAWYGIRMVPAARFSDCTAEDYDAVLAPGQAAQNVLLAAPVTAAAPVHPCPPNAEGILHALRRAVRFPVAHVLLQGADRSRGPTISVESPWPAELLDLIEVTAATPERSIEQIVRARLPRDADADAERDQLVLAMSARVLGEALSEGLLLPDRSMRQGDRNYAYTGAYMMLRVPDEADPTGEGWERSAELAIRCMLAISAGDNGIFDRVLPGETPHAWRARLQSSADYLEAIARGERPAAPPVGRGMRIVDAVGKQWESLFSRHAGASSALAQACRDALVRHYRANALERAPDVVDNPLVRRLGLGGPPRKEAIEQLEARYASRAPGPVGERIRFLLREDASNPARFTELRRELRLLLHVVDTAPTIAVEILFLFCGLATPAEHVHEPRLRSLIEVGQLADHTFRLANDLASLSANGGDRDASKESCLSILIPKGVSASTCAEAREHARALGEKYLAWLEEQLGHAMARLAPAWPSMAEKMTRAVHVGRGVYRCAHYTTLSSERMLALIGEMSRAPTRLDPPDSTISARGSSASTMNTLLPRTGTG
;
A
#
# COMPACT_ATOMS: atom_id res chain seq x y z
N MET A 1 -15.09 11.01 -7.34
CA MET A 1 -13.81 10.26 -7.25
C MET A 1 -12.73 11.14 -7.86
N GLN A 2 -11.61 11.32 -7.15
CA GLN A 2 -10.44 12.01 -7.69
C GLN A 2 -9.71 11.04 -8.62
N SER A 3 -9.21 11.52 -9.77
CA SER A 3 -8.33 10.72 -10.64
C SER A 3 -7.20 10.10 -9.83
N PRO A 4 -6.70 8.89 -10.19
CA PRO A 4 -5.57 8.29 -9.50
C PRO A 4 -4.43 9.31 -9.48
N ARG A 5 -3.94 9.64 -8.28
CA ARG A 5 -2.69 10.37 -8.15
C ARG A 5 -1.59 9.35 -8.41
N TRP A 6 -0.75 9.67 -9.39
CA TRP A 6 0.38 8.85 -9.81
C TRP A 6 1.63 9.37 -9.13
N PHE A 7 2.51 8.48 -8.66
CA PHE A 7 3.86 8.87 -8.25
C PHE A 7 4.63 9.29 -9.50
N GLU A 8 4.83 10.61 -9.68
CA GLU A 8 5.38 11.20 -10.90
C GLU A 8 6.91 11.18 -10.84
N VAL A 9 7.53 10.48 -11.79
CA VAL A 9 8.99 10.32 -11.87
C VAL A 9 9.52 10.86 -13.20
N LYS A 10 10.57 11.68 -13.12
CA LYS A 10 11.27 12.19 -14.31
C LYS A 10 12.55 11.40 -14.57
N CYS A 11 12.70 10.85 -15.77
CA CYS A 11 13.98 10.32 -16.24
C CYS A 11 14.80 11.44 -16.88
N GLN A 12 16.01 11.71 -16.37
CA GLN A 12 16.86 12.74 -16.95
C GLN A 12 17.61 12.24 -18.21
N PRO A 13 17.92 13.15 -19.16
CA PRO A 13 18.93 12.89 -20.18
C PRO A 13 20.35 12.80 -19.57
N PRO A 14 21.30 12.09 -20.18
CA PRO A 14 22.72 12.07 -19.77
C PRO A 14 23.43 13.43 -19.93
N TRP A 15 24.46 13.71 -19.11
CA TRP A 15 25.04 15.07 -18.92
C TRP A 15 26.52 15.27 -19.29
N ARG A 16 26.92 16.56 -19.43
CA ARG A 16 28.27 17.08 -19.78
C ARG A 16 29.13 17.44 -18.55
N PRO A 17 30.48 17.50 -18.70
CA PRO A 17 31.41 17.81 -17.61
C PRO A 17 31.43 19.29 -17.20
N ALA A 18 31.88 19.51 -15.96
CA ALA A 18 32.03 20.80 -15.30
C ALA A 18 33.08 21.72 -15.98
N ARG A 19 32.95 23.03 -15.76
CA ARG A 19 33.91 24.06 -16.19
C ARG A 19 35.25 23.90 -15.44
N LYS A 20 36.34 24.43 -16.01
CA LYS A 20 37.73 24.13 -15.59
C LYS A 20 38.60 25.31 -15.15
N GLU A 21 38.07 26.51 -14.88
CA GLU A 21 38.92 27.64 -14.43
C GLU A 21 38.29 28.42 -13.26
N SER A 22 39.09 28.67 -12.22
CA SER A 22 38.74 29.25 -10.90
C SER A 22 37.49 28.65 -10.24
N ARG A 23 37.70 27.54 -9.52
CA ARG A 23 36.62 26.70 -9.00
C ARG A 23 35.88 27.38 -7.84
N ARG A 24 34.56 27.50 -7.98
CA ARG A 24 33.61 27.92 -6.94
C ARG A 24 32.82 26.70 -6.49
N ILE A 25 32.92 26.35 -5.22
CA ILE A 25 32.33 25.13 -4.67
C ILE A 25 31.29 25.49 -3.62
N ILE A 26 30.09 24.92 -3.69
CA ILE A 26 29.12 24.96 -2.59
C ILE A 26 29.32 23.75 -1.69
N LEU A 27 29.31 23.98 -0.38
CA LEU A 27 29.31 22.97 0.65
C LEU A 27 28.03 23.09 1.51
N LEU A 28 27.28 22.00 1.58
CA LEU A 28 26.09 21.81 2.42
C LEU A 28 26.44 20.93 3.63
N PRO A 29 26.83 21.53 4.76
CA PRO A 29 27.15 20.80 5.99
C PRO A 29 25.87 20.33 6.71
N ASP A 30 25.37 19.15 6.34
CA ASP A 30 24.19 18.52 6.95
C ASP A 30 24.56 17.37 7.91
N GLY A 31 23.66 17.04 8.84
CA GLY A 31 23.82 15.93 9.78
C GLY A 31 24.18 16.32 11.22
N ASN A 32 24.34 17.61 11.54
CA ASN A 32 24.72 18.11 12.88
C ASN A 32 23.78 17.64 14.02
N HIS A 33 22.54 17.28 13.71
CA HIS A 33 21.53 16.86 14.69
C HIS A 33 21.34 15.34 14.83
N ARG A 34 21.91 14.52 13.93
CA ARG A 34 21.64 13.07 13.88
C ARG A 34 22.52 12.24 14.84
N LYS A 35 23.49 12.86 15.51
CA LYS A 35 24.32 12.21 16.54
C LYS A 35 23.55 12.26 17.87
N GLY A 36 23.11 11.09 18.35
CA GLY A 36 22.09 10.93 19.40
C GLY A 36 22.45 11.40 20.82
N GLU A 37 21.38 11.68 21.56
CA GLU A 37 21.13 11.60 23.01
C GLU A 37 21.93 12.45 24.03
N SER A 38 23.06 13.06 23.70
CA SER A 38 23.73 13.97 24.66
C SER A 38 24.36 15.20 24.00
N GLY A 39 23.55 16.25 23.85
CA GLY A 39 24.02 17.60 23.55
C GLY A 39 24.01 17.97 22.07
N ARG A 40 23.43 19.14 21.78
CA ARG A 40 23.47 19.79 20.46
C ARG A 40 24.90 20.31 20.21
N ASP A 41 25.85 19.43 19.90
CA ASP A 41 27.25 19.85 19.75
C ASP A 41 27.55 20.38 18.34
N TYR A 42 27.07 21.59 18.07
CA TYR A 42 27.42 22.37 16.89
C TYR A 42 28.90 22.81 16.87
N THR A 43 29.62 22.64 17.98
CA THR A 43 31.02 23.04 18.14
C THR A 43 31.94 22.17 17.29
N ALA A 44 31.71 20.86 17.28
CA ALA A 44 32.40 19.95 16.38
C ALA A 44 32.18 20.34 14.91
N GLY A 45 30.95 20.71 14.54
CA GLY A 45 30.62 21.17 13.18
C GLY A 45 31.36 22.46 12.78
N ALA A 46 31.47 23.43 13.68
CA ALA A 46 32.16 24.69 13.42
C ALA A 46 33.68 24.51 13.25
N ALA A 47 34.31 23.71 14.11
CA ALA A 47 35.72 23.37 13.99
C ALA A 47 36.03 22.63 12.67
N LYS A 48 35.08 21.80 12.20
CA LYS A 48 35.19 21.13 10.90
C LYS A 48 35.14 22.08 9.71
N VAL A 49 34.38 23.17 9.79
CA VAL A 49 34.36 24.18 8.71
C VAL A 49 35.74 24.79 8.53
N VAL A 50 36.42 25.13 9.63
CA VAL A 50 37.79 25.66 9.61
C VAL A 50 38.75 24.66 9.01
N ALA A 51 38.81 23.44 9.56
CA ALA A 51 39.74 22.40 9.11
C ALA A 51 39.53 22.03 7.62
N CYS A 52 38.28 21.95 7.17
CA CYS A 52 37.96 21.69 5.78
C CYS A 52 38.32 22.86 4.87
N ALA A 53 38.03 24.12 5.26
CA ALA A 53 38.38 25.29 4.47
C ALA A 53 39.91 25.45 4.34
N GLU A 54 40.66 25.22 5.41
CA GLU A 54 42.13 25.23 5.39
C GLU A 54 42.69 24.16 4.46
N HIS A 55 42.18 22.92 4.55
CA HIS A 55 42.57 21.85 3.64
C HIS A 55 42.26 22.18 2.17
N VAL A 56 41.07 22.73 1.88
CA VAL A 56 40.69 23.11 0.52
C VAL A 56 41.56 24.25 -0.01
N ALA A 57 41.87 25.27 0.81
CA ALA A 57 42.75 26.36 0.41
C ALA A 57 44.17 25.90 0.09
N LEU A 58 44.68 24.89 0.79
CA LEU A 58 46.01 24.31 0.53
C LEU A 58 46.10 23.58 -0.81
N ARG A 59 44.97 23.19 -1.42
CA ARG A 59 44.95 22.59 -2.76
C ARG A 59 45.31 23.59 -3.87
N GLY A 60 44.99 24.87 -3.67
CA GLY A 60 45.32 25.97 -4.59
C GLY A 60 44.50 26.04 -5.88
N ASP A 61 43.58 25.10 -6.13
CA ASP A 61 42.73 25.03 -7.31
C ASP A 61 41.30 25.58 -7.09
N VAL A 62 40.94 25.87 -5.83
CA VAL A 62 39.63 26.41 -5.42
C VAL A 62 39.77 27.87 -5.04
N GLY A 63 39.16 28.76 -5.84
CA GLY A 63 39.19 30.21 -5.59
C GLY A 63 38.11 30.67 -4.62
N THR A 64 36.98 29.96 -4.54
CA THR A 64 35.89 30.31 -3.61
C THR A 64 35.21 29.05 -3.06
N LEU A 65 35.03 29.00 -1.75
CA LEU A 65 34.23 27.99 -1.05
C LEU A 65 33.01 28.67 -0.41
N LEU A 66 31.81 28.25 -0.82
CA LEU A 66 30.54 28.75 -0.33
C LEU A 66 30.00 27.75 0.70
N VAL A 67 29.87 28.15 1.96
CA VAL A 67 29.34 27.29 3.03
C VAL A 67 27.92 27.73 3.38
N CYS A 68 26.95 26.86 3.11
CA CYS A 68 25.54 27.10 3.37
C CYS A 68 25.21 26.85 4.86
N ILE A 69 24.95 27.92 5.62
CA ILE A 69 24.72 27.85 7.07
C ILE A 69 23.25 27.62 7.40
N ALA A 70 22.34 28.38 6.77
CA ALA A 70 20.90 28.23 6.98
C ALA A 70 20.14 28.63 5.71
N SER A 71 19.32 27.73 5.19
CA SER A 71 18.43 28.02 4.06
C SER A 71 17.30 28.96 4.48
N ARG A 72 16.60 29.55 3.50
CA ARG A 72 15.35 30.30 3.75
C ARG A 72 14.36 29.50 4.59
N GLN A 73 14.21 28.21 4.32
CA GLN A 73 13.32 27.34 5.10
C GLN A 73 13.78 27.17 6.56
N ASN A 74 15.09 27.12 6.81
CA ASN A 74 15.61 27.07 8.18
C ASN A 74 15.31 28.38 8.93
N VAL A 75 15.45 29.53 8.26
CA VAL A 75 15.10 30.84 8.83
C VAL A 75 13.63 30.88 9.24
N ASP A 76 12.75 30.32 8.42
CA ASP A 76 11.30 30.33 8.65
C ASP A 76 10.85 29.39 9.77
N LYS A 77 11.50 28.22 9.90
CA LYS A 77 10.99 27.10 10.73
C LYS A 77 11.76 26.85 12.01
N ARG A 78 13.04 27.19 12.08
CA ARG A 78 13.88 26.87 13.26
C ARG A 78 13.57 27.84 14.42
N PRO A 79 13.61 27.37 15.67
CA PRO A 79 13.41 28.21 16.85
C PRO A 79 14.62 29.12 17.11
N GLU A 80 14.44 30.21 17.88
CA GLU A 80 15.53 31.15 18.26
C GLU A 80 16.77 30.44 18.85
N ALA A 81 16.54 29.41 19.68
CA ALA A 81 17.61 28.62 20.29
C ALA A 81 18.55 27.94 19.28
N PHE A 82 18.11 27.68 18.04
CA PHE A 82 19.00 27.22 16.98
C PHE A 82 19.99 28.32 16.57
N PHE A 83 19.49 29.54 16.34
CA PHE A 83 20.32 30.67 15.91
C PHE A 83 21.29 31.13 17.00
N ASP A 84 20.90 31.06 18.28
CA ASP A 84 21.81 31.33 19.40
C ASP A 84 23.01 30.37 19.42
N VAL A 85 22.75 29.08 19.22
CA VAL A 85 23.82 28.07 19.20
C VAL A 85 24.77 28.32 18.04
N VAL A 86 24.26 28.64 16.84
CA VAL A 86 25.11 28.96 15.68
C VAL A 86 25.86 30.27 15.89
N ALA A 87 25.25 31.29 16.51
CA ALA A 87 25.90 32.57 16.79
C ALA A 87 27.11 32.40 17.73
N ALA A 88 26.98 31.56 18.77
CA ALA A 88 28.08 31.22 19.66
C ALA A 88 29.26 30.55 18.93
N GLN A 89 29.00 29.76 17.88
CA GLN A 89 30.07 29.15 17.09
C GLN A 89 30.86 30.17 16.26
N PHE A 90 30.19 31.21 15.75
CA PHE A 90 30.90 32.30 15.06
C PHE A 90 31.63 33.24 16.02
N GLU A 91 31.13 33.40 17.25
CA GLU A 91 31.88 34.07 18.31
C GLU A 91 33.18 33.30 18.64
N TRP A 92 33.12 31.98 18.74
CA TRP A 92 34.30 31.11 18.89
C TRP A 92 35.24 31.22 17.69
N LEU A 93 34.72 31.11 16.46
CA LEU A 93 35.53 31.22 15.24
C LEU A 93 36.30 32.55 15.18
N ARG A 94 35.64 33.66 15.57
CA ARG A 94 36.28 34.97 15.65
C ARG A 94 37.48 34.93 16.61
N SER A 95 37.34 34.33 17.79
CA SER A 95 38.46 34.18 18.73
C SER A 95 39.60 33.34 18.14
N GLU A 96 39.31 32.22 17.46
CA GLU A 96 40.35 31.40 16.82
C GLU A 96 41.09 32.17 15.70
N ILE A 97 40.38 32.98 14.91
CA ILE A 97 40.99 33.84 13.89
C ILE A 97 41.89 34.90 14.54
N GLN A 98 41.46 35.53 15.63
CA GLN A 98 42.20 36.61 16.28
C GLN A 98 43.41 36.12 17.07
N GLU A 99 43.24 35.05 17.84
CA GLU A 99 44.25 34.57 18.80
C GLU A 99 45.21 33.57 18.16
N ARG A 100 44.68 32.67 17.32
CA ARG A 100 45.46 31.56 16.73
C ARG A 100 45.72 31.75 15.24
N ARG A 101 45.21 32.83 14.66
CA ARG A 101 45.33 33.14 13.22
C ARG A 101 44.77 32.02 12.32
N ALA A 102 43.78 31.29 12.82
CA ALA A 102 43.03 30.30 12.03
C ALA A 102 42.48 30.97 10.75
N LEU A 103 42.42 30.23 9.64
CA LEU A 103 42.08 30.73 8.28
C LEU A 103 43.12 31.70 7.68
N ILE A 104 43.65 32.65 8.46
CA ILE A 104 44.63 33.65 8.02
C ILE A 104 45.95 32.99 7.61
N GLN A 105 46.42 31.99 8.36
CA GLN A 105 47.66 31.26 8.03
C GLN A 105 47.60 30.57 6.66
N CYS A 106 46.41 30.12 6.27
CA CYS A 106 46.15 29.50 4.96
C CYS A 106 45.77 30.52 3.88
N GLY A 107 45.79 31.82 4.19
CA GLY A 107 45.45 32.89 3.25
C GLY A 107 43.96 32.95 2.90
N ILE A 108 43.06 32.59 3.81
CA ILE A 108 41.61 32.55 3.56
C ILE A 108 40.97 33.85 4.04
N ARG A 109 40.20 34.50 3.15
CA ARG A 109 39.37 35.67 3.50
C ARG A 109 37.90 35.27 3.61
N CYS A 110 37.25 35.67 4.70
CA CYS A 110 35.86 35.34 4.97
C CYS A 110 34.92 36.48 4.58
N THR A 111 33.76 36.14 4.02
CA THR A 111 32.64 37.08 3.81
C THR A 111 31.30 36.42 4.15
N VAL A 112 30.27 37.24 4.38
CA VAL A 112 28.89 36.78 4.63
C VAL A 112 27.93 37.29 3.56
N ARG A 113 27.00 36.43 3.14
CA ARG A 113 26.06 36.65 2.03
C ARG A 113 24.67 36.09 2.34
N GLY A 114 23.69 36.53 1.55
CA GLY A 114 22.27 36.14 1.63
C GLY A 114 21.36 37.27 2.11
N ASN A 115 20.14 36.98 2.57
CA ASN A 115 19.17 38.01 2.96
C ASN A 115 19.37 38.51 4.40
N LEU A 116 20.51 39.17 4.63
CA LEU A 116 20.90 39.67 5.96
C LEU A 116 19.95 40.75 6.48
N ALA A 117 19.32 41.53 5.59
CA ALA A 117 18.32 42.52 5.96
C ALA A 117 17.13 41.86 6.66
N ARG A 118 16.60 40.77 6.09
CA ARG A 118 15.50 40.00 6.68
C ARG A 118 15.88 39.40 8.03
N MET A 119 17.08 38.84 8.14
CA MET A 119 17.58 38.31 9.41
C MET A 119 17.67 39.39 10.50
N ARG A 120 18.12 40.62 10.15
CA ARG A 120 18.18 41.76 11.07
C ARG A 120 16.79 42.27 11.47
N THR A 121 15.88 42.43 10.50
CA THR A 121 14.51 42.89 10.75
C THR A 121 13.74 41.91 11.65
N SER A 122 14.08 40.61 11.59
CA SER A 122 13.49 39.60 12.48
C SER A 122 13.89 39.76 13.96
N GLY A 123 14.97 40.50 14.26
CA GLY A 123 15.44 40.74 15.63
C GLY A 123 16.02 39.51 16.32
N GLY A 124 16.19 39.60 17.65
CA GLY A 124 16.55 38.45 18.50
C GLY A 124 17.85 37.74 18.13
N SER A 125 17.85 36.40 18.24
CA SER A 125 19.01 35.55 18.01
C SER A 125 19.40 35.48 16.53
N ARG A 126 18.44 35.70 15.62
CA ARG A 126 18.70 35.84 14.17
C ARG A 126 19.55 37.07 13.85
N ALA A 127 19.23 38.22 14.43
CA ALA A 127 20.03 39.43 14.26
C ALA A 127 21.43 39.29 14.91
N ARG A 128 21.50 38.63 16.08
CA ARG A 128 22.77 38.32 16.74
C ARG A 128 23.66 37.42 15.88
N LEU A 129 23.11 36.38 15.26
CA LEU A 129 23.86 35.50 14.35
C LEU A 129 24.54 36.28 13.23
N VAL A 130 23.82 37.20 12.58
CA VAL A 130 24.40 38.05 11.52
C VAL A 130 25.57 38.87 12.06
N ALA A 131 25.40 39.52 13.21
CA ALA A 131 26.46 40.31 13.83
C ALA A 131 27.70 39.48 14.19
N SER A 132 27.51 38.26 14.73
CA SER A 132 28.61 37.36 15.08
C SER A 132 29.40 36.91 13.84
N ILE A 133 28.74 36.63 12.73
CA ILE A 133 29.39 36.25 11.47
C ILE A 133 30.14 37.43 10.86
N GLU A 134 29.53 38.61 10.81
CA GLU A 134 30.18 39.83 10.31
C GLU A 134 31.45 40.13 11.10
N ALA A 135 31.41 39.98 12.43
CA ALA A 135 32.57 40.16 13.28
C ALA A 135 33.69 39.14 13.02
N ALA A 136 33.35 37.87 12.76
CA ALA A 136 34.33 36.85 12.36
C ALA A 136 34.93 37.16 10.97
N CYS A 137 34.12 37.62 10.02
CA CYS A 137 34.58 37.97 8.68
C CYS A 137 35.54 39.17 8.70
N GLU A 138 35.21 40.22 9.47
CA GLU A 138 36.04 41.42 9.60
C GLU A 138 37.45 41.09 10.12
N ALA A 139 37.57 40.09 11.00
CA ALA A 139 38.87 39.64 11.52
C ALA A 139 39.83 39.10 10.43
N THR A 140 39.32 38.72 9.25
CA THR A 140 40.12 38.25 8.10
C THR A 140 40.33 39.30 7.01
N ARG A 141 39.73 40.50 7.15
CA ARG A 141 39.70 41.52 6.10
C ARG A 141 41.06 42.10 5.74
N SER A 142 42.02 42.04 6.66
CA SER A 142 43.37 42.58 6.50
C SER A 142 44.25 41.79 5.52
N LEU A 143 43.74 40.70 4.92
CA LEU A 143 44.41 39.93 3.86
C LEU A 143 44.19 40.60 2.48
N PRO A 144 45.21 41.25 1.89
CA PRO A 144 45.05 41.93 0.61
C PRO A 144 44.90 40.95 -0.57
N ASP A 145 45.67 39.85 -0.55
CA ASP A 145 45.71 38.82 -1.60
C ASP A 145 45.36 37.44 -1.01
N PRO A 146 44.07 37.11 -0.86
CA PRO A 146 43.68 35.80 -0.34
C PRO A 146 43.96 34.70 -1.38
N ARG A 147 44.36 33.52 -0.88
CA ARG A 147 44.45 32.29 -1.67
C ARG A 147 43.07 31.74 -2.01
N MET A 148 42.10 31.94 -1.12
CA MET A 148 40.72 31.47 -1.29
C MET A 148 39.76 32.41 -0.55
N ASP A 149 38.60 32.68 -1.15
CA ASP A 149 37.49 33.34 -0.48
C ASP A 149 36.54 32.29 0.13
N LEU A 150 36.21 32.43 1.42
CA LEU A 150 35.23 31.62 2.14
C LEU A 150 33.96 32.45 2.35
N GLU A 151 32.86 32.07 1.72
CA GLU A 151 31.57 32.77 1.83
C GLU A 151 30.59 32.00 2.73
N PHE A 152 30.16 32.62 3.83
CA PHE A 152 29.10 32.09 4.67
C PHE A 152 27.73 32.57 4.18
N TRP A 153 26.86 31.64 3.81
CA TRP A 153 25.54 31.93 3.24
C TRP A 153 24.40 31.66 4.22
N ILE A 154 23.54 32.66 4.46
CA ILE A 154 22.34 32.57 5.32
C ILE A 154 21.12 33.17 4.64
N ASP A 155 19.97 32.52 4.78
CA ASP A 155 18.74 32.91 4.07
C ASP A 155 19.01 33.01 2.55
N TYR A 156 19.72 32.00 2.04
CA TYR A 156 20.09 31.91 0.63
C TYR A 156 18.90 31.48 -0.24
N PRO A 157 18.81 31.94 -1.50
CA PRO A 157 17.75 31.59 -2.43
C PRO A 157 17.92 30.18 -3.00
N ASP A 158 16.85 29.62 -3.57
CA ASP A 158 16.88 28.31 -4.23
C ASP A 158 17.75 28.35 -5.50
N GLU A 159 17.99 29.54 -6.06
CA GLU A 159 18.81 29.77 -7.25
C GLU A 159 20.29 30.04 -6.94
N LEU A 160 20.76 29.83 -5.70
CA LEU A 160 22.12 30.18 -5.27
C LEU A 160 23.22 29.69 -6.23
N ALA A 161 23.14 28.43 -6.69
CA ALA A 161 24.13 27.88 -7.60
C ALA A 161 24.12 28.53 -8.99
N TRP A 162 22.96 29.03 -9.44
CA TRP A 162 22.85 29.83 -10.66
C TRP A 162 23.44 31.23 -10.47
N GLU A 163 23.09 31.90 -9.36
CA GLU A 163 23.56 33.27 -9.08
C GLU A 163 25.08 33.36 -8.92
N ARG A 164 25.71 32.28 -8.44
CA ARG A 164 27.15 32.26 -8.14
C ARG A 164 28.00 31.55 -9.19
N ASP A 165 27.38 31.01 -10.24
CA ASP A 165 28.05 30.29 -11.33
C ASP A 165 29.04 29.26 -10.75
N VAL A 166 28.51 28.34 -9.96
CA VAL A 166 29.32 27.37 -9.20
C VAL A 166 29.70 26.15 -10.03
N ASP A 167 30.84 25.54 -9.72
CA ASP A 167 31.38 24.40 -10.47
C ASP A 167 31.07 23.05 -9.84
N LEU A 168 30.75 23.02 -8.54
CA LEU A 168 30.49 21.80 -7.80
C LEU A 168 29.63 22.09 -6.56
N VAL A 169 28.70 21.18 -6.26
CA VAL A 169 27.96 21.15 -5.00
C VAL A 169 28.33 19.90 -4.23
N LEU A 170 28.72 20.07 -2.96
CA LEU A 170 29.04 19.01 -2.03
C LEU A 170 28.01 18.97 -0.91
N ARG A 171 27.48 17.79 -0.59
CA ARG A 171 26.55 17.58 0.53
C ARG A 171 27.01 16.46 1.43
N THR A 172 27.07 16.72 2.74
CA THR A 172 27.22 15.68 3.77
C THR A 172 25.86 15.25 4.30
N GLY A 173 25.80 14.18 5.09
CA GLY A 173 24.58 13.73 5.76
C GLY A 173 23.43 13.33 4.83
N ALA A 174 23.75 12.87 3.61
CA ALA A 174 22.78 12.25 2.72
C ALA A 174 22.02 11.14 3.45
N GLU A 175 20.73 11.01 3.16
CA GLU A 175 19.85 10.06 3.82
C GLU A 175 20.20 8.60 3.50
N GLU A 176 20.56 8.34 2.23
CA GLU A 176 20.94 7.04 1.71
C GLU A 176 22.17 7.20 0.78
N PRO A 177 23.06 6.19 0.68
CA PRO A 177 24.31 6.29 -0.08
C PRO A 177 24.11 6.46 -1.60
N ASP A 178 22.91 6.19 -2.07
CA ASP A 178 22.49 6.10 -3.46
C ASP A 178 21.36 7.07 -3.83
N VAL A 179 21.13 8.07 -2.99
CA VAL A 179 20.15 9.14 -3.22
C VAL A 179 20.83 10.49 -3.03
N VAL A 180 20.65 11.38 -4.01
CA VAL A 180 21.16 12.74 -3.97
C VAL A 180 20.00 13.72 -3.91
N ARG A 181 20.01 14.60 -2.90
CA ARG A 181 19.07 15.73 -2.81
C ARG A 181 19.89 17.01 -2.70
N PRO A 182 19.87 17.90 -3.70
CA PRO A 182 20.66 19.13 -3.64
C PRO A 182 20.09 20.15 -2.64
N GLY A 183 18.77 20.15 -2.41
CA GLY A 183 18.11 21.08 -1.48
C GLY A 183 17.93 22.51 -2.03
N PHE A 184 18.34 22.75 -3.28
CA PHE A 184 18.14 23.98 -4.05
C PHE A 184 18.29 23.67 -5.55
N CYS A 185 17.95 24.62 -6.43
CA CYS A 185 18.00 24.45 -7.87
C CYS A 185 19.46 24.46 -8.38
N LEU A 186 19.86 23.42 -9.12
CA LEU A 186 21.18 23.34 -9.73
C LEU A 186 21.17 23.80 -11.19
N PRO A 187 22.21 24.51 -11.65
CA PRO A 187 22.41 24.75 -13.07
C PRO A 187 22.66 23.45 -13.84
N PRO A 188 22.25 23.44 -15.12
CA PRO A 188 22.65 22.39 -16.04
C PRO A 188 24.18 22.33 -16.06
N CYS A 189 24.77 21.16 -15.83
CA CYS A 189 26.21 20.85 -15.81
C CYS A 189 26.98 21.05 -14.49
N VAL A 190 26.30 21.40 -13.40
CA VAL A 190 26.94 21.44 -12.08
C VAL A 190 26.82 20.08 -11.39
N PRO A 191 27.94 19.36 -11.15
CA PRO A 191 27.92 18.12 -10.39
C PRO A 191 27.48 18.37 -8.95
N CYS A 192 26.67 17.44 -8.43
CA CYS A 192 26.31 17.33 -7.04
C CYS A 192 26.86 16.02 -6.48
N VAL A 193 27.76 16.13 -5.52
CA VAL A 193 28.42 15.01 -4.85
C VAL A 193 27.89 14.95 -3.43
N ALA A 194 27.29 13.82 -3.06
CA ALA A 194 26.71 13.61 -1.74
C ALA A 194 27.37 12.42 -1.01
N THR A 195 27.48 12.53 0.30
CA THR A 195 27.94 11.45 1.19
C THR A 195 27.00 11.29 2.39
N THR A 196 26.84 10.06 2.86
CA THR A 196 26.08 9.75 4.09
C THR A 196 26.83 10.11 5.36
N THR A 197 28.15 10.35 5.28
CA THR A 197 28.96 10.85 6.40
C THR A 197 28.34 12.13 6.95
N LEU A 198 28.02 12.17 8.25
CA LEU A 198 27.48 13.37 8.89
C LEU A 198 28.55 14.46 8.96
N TRP A 199 28.17 15.73 8.86
CA TRP A 199 29.11 16.86 8.88
C TRP A 199 30.12 16.83 10.05
N PRO A 200 29.72 16.55 11.31
CA PRO A 200 30.68 16.50 12.42
C PRO A 200 31.76 15.42 12.27
N ASP A 201 31.48 14.36 11.52
CA ASP A 201 32.37 13.21 11.35
C ASP A 201 33.19 13.30 10.05
N ALA A 202 32.88 14.25 9.17
CA ALA A 202 33.59 14.46 7.92
C ALA A 202 35.07 14.80 8.17
N ARG A 203 35.97 14.16 7.41
CA ARG A 203 37.41 14.46 7.46
C ARG A 203 37.80 15.43 6.32
N PRO A 204 38.74 16.37 6.53
CA PRO A 204 39.16 17.29 5.48
C PRO A 204 39.65 16.58 4.21
N GLU A 205 40.34 15.45 4.36
CA GLU A 205 40.83 14.62 3.25
C GLU A 205 39.67 14.03 2.44
N GLU A 206 38.60 13.60 3.10
CA GLU A 206 37.40 13.08 2.43
C GLU A 206 36.73 14.16 1.60
N LEU A 207 36.72 15.41 2.06
CA LEU A 207 36.21 16.53 1.28
C LEU A 207 37.07 16.78 0.03
N GLY A 208 38.40 16.72 0.18
CA GLY A 208 39.34 16.76 -0.94
C GLY A 208 39.05 15.67 -1.97
N ASP A 209 38.82 14.43 -1.52
CA ASP A 209 38.48 13.29 -2.38
C ASP A 209 37.11 13.44 -3.07
N LEU A 210 36.13 14.06 -2.41
CA LEU A 210 34.82 14.36 -2.99
C LEU A 210 34.93 15.44 -4.09
N ILE A 211 35.73 16.48 -3.85
CA ILE A 211 36.03 17.53 -4.85
C ILE A 211 36.68 16.90 -6.08
N ASP A 212 37.72 16.12 -5.85
CA ASP A 212 38.45 15.44 -6.89
C ASP A 212 37.57 14.51 -7.74
N ARG A 213 36.72 13.70 -7.11
CA ARG A 213 35.76 12.81 -7.81
C ARG A 213 34.73 13.59 -8.61
N GLY A 214 34.11 14.61 -8.00
CA GLY A 214 33.14 15.48 -8.65
C GLY A 214 33.66 16.08 -9.96
N LEU A 215 34.95 16.41 -9.97
CA LEU A 215 35.62 17.07 -11.09
C LEU A 215 36.30 16.12 -12.09
N ARG A 216 36.65 14.88 -11.69
CA ARG A 216 37.29 13.87 -12.56
C ARG A 216 36.31 12.98 -13.32
N ASP A 217 35.21 12.54 -12.68
CA ASP A 217 34.41 11.40 -13.14
C ASP A 217 33.16 11.77 -13.96
N ALA A 218 33.01 13.03 -14.38
CA ALA A 218 31.88 13.45 -15.21
C ALA A 218 32.03 12.93 -16.65
N SER A 219 31.25 11.90 -17.01
CA SER A 219 31.23 11.32 -18.36
C SER A 219 30.89 12.38 -19.41
N ALA A 220 31.60 12.40 -20.53
CA ALA A 220 31.28 13.26 -21.66
C ALA A 220 30.35 12.49 -22.61
N HIS A 221 29.21 13.07 -23.00
CA HIS A 221 28.55 13.07 -24.33
C HIS A 221 27.03 13.34 -24.15
N PHE A 222 26.40 14.02 -25.12
CA PHE A 222 24.94 14.15 -25.16
C PHE A 222 24.36 12.97 -25.95
N ALA A 223 23.50 12.18 -25.31
CA ALA A 223 22.51 11.41 -26.04
C ALA A 223 21.28 12.32 -26.27
N PRO A 224 20.73 12.38 -27.49
CA PRO A 224 19.48 13.09 -27.80
C PRO A 224 18.25 12.39 -27.18
N GLY A 225 18.31 11.89 -25.94
CA GLY A 225 17.29 11.03 -25.33
C GLY A 225 17.60 9.54 -25.44
N TYR A 226 16.68 8.70 -24.95
CA TYR A 226 16.79 7.25 -24.99
C TYR A 226 16.25 6.71 -26.32
N GLU A 227 16.83 5.62 -26.82
CA GLU A 227 16.34 4.92 -28.01
C GLU A 227 14.91 4.44 -27.81
N LEU A 228 14.08 4.54 -28.85
CA LEU A 228 12.65 4.20 -28.75
C LEU A 228 12.45 2.71 -28.41
N ASP A 229 13.28 1.82 -28.96
CA ASP A 229 13.22 0.38 -28.66
C ASP A 229 13.50 0.08 -27.18
N PHE A 230 14.45 0.78 -26.56
CA PHE A 230 14.70 0.69 -25.13
C PHE A 230 13.47 1.10 -24.29
N VAL A 231 12.76 2.15 -24.70
CA VAL A 231 11.53 2.56 -24.00
C VAL A 231 10.44 1.50 -24.14
N PHE A 232 10.35 0.81 -25.29
CA PHE A 232 9.42 -0.31 -25.45
C PHE A 232 9.84 -1.56 -24.64
N GLU A 233 11.14 -1.79 -24.43
CA GLU A 233 11.62 -2.80 -23.47
C GLU A 233 11.14 -2.47 -22.05
N LEU A 234 11.23 -1.19 -21.65
CA LEU A 234 10.67 -0.72 -20.37
C LEU A 234 9.15 -0.94 -20.30
N VAL A 235 8.39 -0.62 -21.36
CA VAL A 235 6.93 -0.86 -21.42
C VAL A 235 6.62 -2.35 -21.15
N GLN A 236 7.44 -3.27 -21.66
CA GLN A 236 7.25 -4.71 -21.46
C GLN A 236 7.71 -5.20 -20.07
N ALA A 237 8.76 -4.59 -19.52
CA ALA A 237 9.35 -5.01 -18.25
C ALA A 237 8.63 -4.42 -17.03
N LEU A 238 8.04 -3.23 -17.16
CA LEU A 238 7.43 -2.49 -16.05
C LEU A 238 6.29 -3.25 -15.35
N PRO A 239 5.37 -3.96 -16.03
CA PRO A 239 4.36 -4.79 -15.37
C PRO A 239 4.96 -5.90 -14.48
N ARG A 240 6.11 -6.44 -14.87
CA ARG A 240 6.81 -7.51 -14.14
C ARG A 240 7.73 -6.98 -13.04
N SER A 241 7.91 -5.67 -12.98
CA SER A 241 8.85 -5.03 -12.06
C SER A 241 8.42 -5.04 -10.60
N ARG A 242 7.12 -5.30 -10.32
CA ARG A 242 6.55 -5.31 -8.97
C ARG A 242 6.76 -4.00 -8.20
N ILE A 243 6.81 -2.85 -8.88
CA ILE A 243 6.97 -1.56 -8.20
C ILE A 243 5.66 -1.23 -7.45
N PRO A 244 5.68 -1.14 -6.11
CA PRO A 244 4.50 -1.22 -5.25
C PRO A 244 3.73 0.10 -5.10
N ALA A 245 3.74 0.94 -6.13
CA ALA A 245 2.92 2.15 -6.19
C ALA A 245 2.50 2.44 -7.64
N PRO A 246 1.30 3.03 -7.84
CA PRO A 246 0.94 3.63 -9.10
C PRO A 246 1.97 4.69 -9.44
N LEU A 247 2.69 4.52 -10.56
CA LEU A 247 3.79 5.41 -10.93
C LEU A 247 3.73 5.76 -12.40
N ARG A 248 4.13 6.99 -12.70
CA ARG A 248 4.22 7.47 -14.06
C ARG A 248 5.63 7.99 -14.33
N LEU A 249 6.25 7.44 -15.36
CA LEU A 249 7.60 7.77 -15.78
C LEU A 249 7.58 8.67 -17.01
N THR A 250 8.10 9.89 -16.89
CA THR A 250 8.33 10.79 -18.04
C THR A 250 9.75 10.60 -18.55
N ILE A 251 9.90 10.18 -19.82
CA ILE A 251 11.19 9.81 -20.43
C ILE A 251 11.45 10.56 -21.76
N PRO A 252 12.63 11.19 -21.94
CA PRO A 252 13.03 11.78 -23.21
C PRO A 252 13.42 10.70 -24.22
N VAL A 253 12.97 10.82 -25.47
CA VAL A 253 13.19 9.81 -26.51
C VAL A 253 13.88 10.44 -27.72
N CYS A 254 14.87 9.72 -28.27
CA CYS A 254 15.55 10.05 -29.53
C CYS A 254 14.71 9.60 -30.74
N ALA A 255 13.49 10.14 -30.85
CA ALA A 255 12.59 9.85 -31.98
C ALA A 255 11.76 11.10 -32.32
N SER A 256 11.32 11.18 -33.58
CA SER A 256 10.36 12.22 -33.99
C SER A 256 8.98 11.98 -33.37
N ALA A 257 8.14 13.02 -33.30
CA ALA A 257 6.79 12.86 -32.78
C ALA A 257 5.97 11.88 -33.63
N GLU A 258 6.15 11.94 -34.94
CA GLU A 258 5.51 11.07 -35.93
C GLU A 258 5.91 9.60 -35.75
N GLU A 259 7.19 9.34 -35.47
CA GLU A 259 7.72 8.01 -35.23
C GLU A 259 7.20 7.41 -33.92
N ILE A 260 7.14 8.22 -32.86
CA ILE A 260 6.53 7.82 -31.59
C ILE A 260 5.05 7.48 -31.81
N ASP A 261 4.29 8.35 -32.48
CA ASP A 261 2.87 8.14 -32.74
C ASP A 261 2.62 6.87 -33.58
N ALA A 262 3.43 6.63 -34.61
CA ALA A 262 3.34 5.42 -35.44
C ALA A 262 3.57 4.14 -34.62
N ARG A 263 4.59 4.13 -33.73
CA ARG A 263 4.87 2.96 -32.88
C ARG A 263 3.82 2.76 -31.79
N LEU A 264 3.28 3.83 -31.21
CA LEU A 264 2.16 3.75 -30.25
C LEU A 264 0.88 3.22 -30.91
N GLN A 265 0.57 3.63 -32.14
CA GLN A 265 -0.55 3.08 -32.89
C GLN A 265 -0.38 1.60 -33.17
N ALA A 266 0.82 1.16 -33.57
CA ALA A 266 1.12 -0.26 -33.76
C ALA A 266 1.02 -1.07 -32.46
N LEU A 267 1.47 -0.53 -31.33
CA LEU A 267 1.31 -1.16 -30.02
C LEU A 267 -0.18 -1.32 -29.66
N HIS A 268 -0.98 -0.27 -29.82
CA HIS A 268 -2.40 -0.28 -29.48
C HIS A 268 -3.27 -1.09 -30.45
N ALA A 269 -2.81 -1.31 -31.69
CA ALA A 269 -3.51 -2.12 -32.68
C ALA A 269 -3.31 -3.63 -32.48
N ASP A 270 -2.37 -4.04 -31.62
CA ASP A 270 -2.09 -5.45 -31.33
C ASP A 270 -2.96 -5.92 -30.14
N PRO A 271 -4.07 -6.64 -30.37
CA PRO A 271 -4.97 -7.09 -29.30
C PRO A 271 -4.32 -8.12 -28.37
N THR A 272 -3.16 -8.70 -28.75
CA THR A 272 -2.39 -9.61 -27.90
C THR A 272 -1.51 -8.89 -26.89
N LYS A 273 -1.30 -7.58 -27.10
CA LYS A 273 -0.51 -6.69 -26.23
C LYS A 273 -1.43 -5.71 -25.53
N ASP A 274 -2.32 -6.21 -24.68
CA ASP A 274 -3.10 -5.33 -23.81
C ASP A 274 -2.13 -4.58 -22.89
N PRO A 275 -2.03 -3.24 -22.98
CA PRO A 275 -0.97 -2.55 -22.29
C PRO A 275 -1.34 -2.42 -20.81
N ALA A 276 -0.75 -3.30 -20.00
CA ALA A 276 -0.72 -3.20 -18.53
C ALA A 276 -0.06 -1.89 -18.03
N VAL A 277 0.56 -1.15 -18.96
CA VAL A 277 1.16 0.17 -18.78
C VAL A 277 0.43 1.18 -19.66
N GLU A 278 -0.03 2.30 -19.11
CA GLU A 278 -0.48 3.45 -19.89
C GLU A 278 0.72 4.04 -20.65
N VAL A 279 0.69 4.10 -21.98
CA VAL A 279 1.77 4.72 -22.77
C VAL A 279 1.23 5.88 -23.59
N SER A 280 1.82 7.07 -23.42
CA SER A 280 1.39 8.28 -24.12
C SER A 280 2.58 9.14 -24.55
N ARG A 281 2.34 10.03 -25.51
CA ARG A 281 3.29 11.08 -25.94
C ARG A 281 2.84 12.43 -25.38
N LEU A 282 3.78 13.20 -24.82
CA LEU A 282 3.52 14.59 -24.42
C LEU A 282 3.75 15.55 -25.59
N ASP A 283 2.91 16.57 -25.71
CA ASP A 283 3.05 17.64 -26.70
C ASP A 283 3.84 18.85 -26.16
N SER A 284 4.18 19.80 -27.05
CA SER A 284 4.96 21.00 -26.71
C SER A 284 4.21 22.06 -25.91
N ARG A 285 2.91 21.89 -25.65
CA ARG A 285 2.10 22.81 -24.85
C ARG A 285 1.75 22.23 -23.48
N GLY A 286 2.23 21.02 -23.15
CA GLY A 286 1.79 20.28 -21.98
C GLY A 286 0.28 19.96 -22.00
N MET A 287 -0.35 20.05 -23.18
CA MET A 287 -1.80 19.94 -23.34
C MET A 287 -2.20 18.58 -23.92
N ARG A 288 -3.33 18.11 -23.41
CA ARG A 288 -3.80 16.72 -23.37
C ARG A 288 -4.58 16.31 -24.61
N ASP A 289 -4.12 16.65 -25.81
CA ASP A 289 -4.98 16.42 -26.98
C ASP A 289 -5.24 14.93 -27.26
N HIS A 290 -4.44 14.01 -26.68
CA HIS A 290 -4.62 12.56 -26.78
C HIS A 290 -4.60 11.82 -25.42
N GLU A 291 -5.09 12.43 -24.33
CA GLU A 291 -5.59 11.63 -23.18
C GLU A 291 -6.83 10.85 -23.67
N ARG A 292 -6.62 9.83 -24.52
CA ARG A 292 -7.58 8.73 -24.68
C ARG A 292 -7.94 8.32 -23.27
N ALA A 293 -9.25 8.29 -22.99
CA ALA A 293 -9.86 7.94 -21.71
C ALA A 293 -8.88 7.14 -20.85
N LEU A 294 -8.27 7.82 -19.86
CA LEU A 294 -7.37 7.20 -18.89
C LEU A 294 -7.92 5.81 -18.59
N VAL A 295 -7.09 4.78 -18.79
CA VAL A 295 -7.46 3.47 -18.26
C VAL A 295 -7.44 3.68 -16.76
N ASP A 296 -8.61 3.89 -16.15
CA ASP A 296 -8.76 4.26 -14.74
C ASP A 296 -8.11 3.22 -13.78
N ASP A 297 -7.69 2.09 -14.32
CA ASP A 297 -7.13 0.93 -13.63
C ASP A 297 -5.65 0.68 -13.97
N ALA A 298 -4.99 1.52 -14.78
CA ALA A 298 -3.58 1.34 -15.08
C ALA A 298 -2.72 1.60 -13.83
N TRP A 299 -1.90 0.63 -13.45
CA TRP A 299 -0.97 0.77 -12.33
C TRP A 299 0.32 1.49 -12.75
N TYR A 300 0.74 1.35 -14.00
CA TYR A 300 1.98 1.91 -14.52
C TYR A 300 1.72 2.84 -15.70
N GLY A 301 2.49 3.91 -15.83
CA GLY A 301 2.41 4.83 -16.95
C GLY A 301 3.78 5.26 -17.47
N ILE A 302 3.94 5.40 -18.78
CA ILE A 302 5.13 5.95 -19.44
C ILE A 302 4.71 7.09 -20.38
N ARG A 303 5.25 8.29 -20.13
CA ARG A 303 5.10 9.47 -20.98
C ARG A 303 6.37 9.68 -21.79
N MET A 304 6.29 9.53 -23.10
CA MET A 304 7.39 9.77 -24.03
C MET A 304 7.42 11.24 -24.45
N VAL A 305 8.60 11.86 -24.38
CA VAL A 305 8.83 13.24 -24.82
C VAL A 305 9.90 13.24 -25.91
N PRO A 306 9.66 13.79 -27.12
CA PRO A 306 10.73 14.00 -28.09
C PRO A 306 11.86 14.83 -27.46
N ALA A 307 13.08 14.31 -27.43
CA ALA A 307 14.15 14.93 -26.65
C ALA A 307 14.51 16.36 -27.11
N ALA A 308 14.32 16.66 -28.40
CA ALA A 308 14.47 18.00 -28.96
C ALA A 308 13.55 19.06 -28.29
N ARG A 309 12.52 18.63 -27.56
CA ARG A 309 11.55 19.49 -26.86
C ARG A 309 11.55 19.28 -25.35
N PHE A 310 12.50 18.52 -24.82
CA PHE A 310 12.53 18.17 -23.39
C PHE A 310 12.75 19.39 -22.48
N SER A 311 13.41 20.43 -22.98
CA SER A 311 13.58 21.72 -22.29
C SER A 311 12.27 22.48 -22.09
N ASP A 312 11.26 22.22 -22.94
CA ASP A 312 9.99 22.94 -22.95
C ASP A 312 8.99 22.35 -21.93
N CYS A 313 9.28 21.15 -21.40
CA CYS A 313 8.54 20.52 -20.31
C CYS A 313 8.84 21.23 -18.98
N THR A 314 8.21 22.38 -18.79
CA THR A 314 8.48 23.33 -17.69
C THR A 314 7.54 23.21 -16.48
N ALA A 315 6.60 22.28 -16.45
CA ALA A 315 5.61 22.23 -15.38
C ALA A 315 5.28 20.79 -14.97
N GLU A 316 5.88 20.32 -13.86
CA GLU A 316 5.32 19.31 -12.95
C GLU A 316 6.19 19.21 -11.69
N ASP A 317 5.56 19.19 -10.51
CA ASP A 317 6.20 18.84 -9.24
C ASP A 317 6.42 17.32 -9.23
N TYR A 318 7.58 16.86 -9.74
CA TYR A 318 7.93 15.44 -9.70
C TYR A 318 8.21 14.98 -8.26
N ASP A 319 7.75 13.78 -7.93
CA ASP A 319 8.01 13.15 -6.64
C ASP A 319 9.44 12.60 -6.53
N ALA A 320 10.03 12.22 -7.66
CA ALA A 320 11.41 11.75 -7.75
C ALA A 320 12.00 11.92 -9.16
N VAL A 321 13.33 11.79 -9.24
CA VAL A 321 14.09 11.90 -10.48
C VAL A 321 15.03 10.72 -10.63
N LEU A 322 15.08 10.12 -11.82
CA LEU A 322 16.09 9.10 -12.16
C LEU A 322 17.21 9.72 -12.98
N ALA A 323 18.44 9.30 -12.71
CA ALA A 323 19.63 9.70 -13.45
C ALA A 323 20.39 8.48 -14.02
N PRO A 324 19.88 7.85 -15.11
CA PRO A 324 20.54 6.70 -15.71
C PRO A 324 21.92 7.04 -16.29
N GLY A 325 22.88 6.13 -16.15
CA GLY A 325 24.27 6.32 -16.55
C GLY A 325 25.12 7.12 -15.57
N GLN A 326 24.55 7.56 -14.44
CA GLN A 326 25.25 8.34 -13.43
C GLN A 326 25.51 7.52 -12.16
N ALA A 327 26.58 7.87 -11.43
CA ALA A 327 26.93 7.22 -10.17
C ALA A 327 26.22 7.91 -9.01
N ALA A 328 25.83 7.11 -8.01
CA ALA A 328 25.23 7.56 -6.74
C ALA A 328 25.93 8.77 -6.10
N GLN A 329 27.26 8.82 -6.20
CA GLN A 329 28.10 9.80 -5.51
C GLN A 329 28.40 11.05 -6.35
N ASN A 330 28.00 11.11 -7.62
CA ASN A 330 28.28 12.25 -8.49
C ASN A 330 27.19 12.39 -9.57
N VAL A 331 26.28 13.36 -9.37
CA VAL A 331 25.08 13.52 -10.18
C VAL A 331 25.02 14.90 -10.83
N LEU A 332 24.74 14.94 -12.13
CA LEU A 332 24.54 16.13 -12.95
C LEU A 332 23.05 16.26 -13.32
N LEU A 333 22.48 17.47 -13.20
CA LEU A 333 21.03 17.69 -13.36
C LEU A 333 20.61 18.44 -14.63
N ALA A 334 19.62 17.84 -15.31
CA ALA A 334 18.60 18.34 -16.25
C ALA A 334 18.47 19.82 -16.68
N ALA A 335 18.10 20.61 -15.69
CA ALA A 335 17.13 21.71 -15.78
C ALA A 335 16.83 22.10 -14.32
N PRO A 336 16.12 23.21 -14.02
CA PRO A 336 15.65 23.45 -12.66
C PRO A 336 14.66 22.35 -12.25
N VAL A 337 15.19 21.25 -11.73
CA VAL A 337 14.46 20.24 -10.99
C VAL A 337 14.01 20.93 -9.71
N THR A 338 12.76 20.71 -9.31
CA THR A 338 12.26 21.22 -8.03
C THR A 338 13.28 20.87 -6.93
N ALA A 339 13.75 21.90 -6.22
CA ALA A 339 14.83 21.82 -5.22
C ALA A 339 14.70 20.68 -4.18
N ALA A 340 13.50 20.10 -4.05
CA ALA A 340 13.13 19.10 -3.07
C ALA A 340 13.12 17.64 -3.58
N ALA A 341 13.06 17.38 -4.89
CA ALA A 341 12.90 16.00 -5.38
C ALA A 341 14.19 15.16 -5.18
N PRO A 342 14.11 13.95 -4.61
CA PRO A 342 15.24 13.04 -4.51
C PRO A 342 15.65 12.53 -5.90
N VAL A 343 16.96 12.49 -6.14
CA VAL A 343 17.56 11.99 -7.39
C VAL A 343 18.17 10.62 -7.14
N HIS A 344 17.81 9.65 -7.98
CA HIS A 344 18.20 8.25 -7.90
C HIS A 344 19.06 7.87 -9.12
N PRO A 345 20.39 7.85 -9.00
CA PRO A 345 21.29 7.41 -10.06
C PRO A 345 21.20 5.91 -10.29
N CYS A 346 21.33 5.48 -11.54
CA CYS A 346 21.19 4.06 -11.89
C CYS A 346 21.91 3.67 -13.18
N PRO A 347 22.12 2.37 -13.44
CA PRO A 347 22.58 1.89 -14.74
C PRO A 347 21.62 2.30 -15.87
N PRO A 348 22.13 2.64 -17.08
CA PRO A 348 21.31 3.06 -18.23
C PRO A 348 20.72 1.85 -18.96
N ASN A 349 20.06 0.95 -18.23
CA ASN A 349 19.39 -0.22 -18.77
C ASN A 349 18.03 -0.42 -18.05
N ALA A 350 17.20 -1.33 -18.57
CA ALA A 350 15.83 -1.47 -18.10
C ALA A 350 15.79 -1.89 -16.61
N GLU A 351 16.61 -2.86 -16.24
CA GLU A 351 16.72 -3.34 -14.86
C GLU A 351 17.16 -2.24 -13.88
N GLY A 352 18.17 -1.45 -14.27
CA GLY A 352 18.68 -0.32 -13.48
C GLY A 352 17.63 0.76 -13.25
N ILE A 353 16.86 1.11 -14.28
CA ILE A 353 15.73 2.05 -14.14
C ILE A 353 14.65 1.49 -13.23
N LEU A 354 14.26 0.22 -13.39
CA LEU A 354 13.22 -0.41 -12.57
C LEU A 354 13.64 -0.49 -11.09
N HIS A 355 14.90 -0.85 -10.80
CA HIS A 355 15.42 -0.83 -9.43
C HIS A 355 15.44 0.60 -8.85
N ALA A 356 15.81 1.60 -9.64
CA ALA A 356 15.77 2.99 -9.21
C ALA A 356 14.36 3.49 -8.90
N LEU A 357 13.35 3.07 -9.67
CA LEU A 357 11.94 3.36 -9.41
C LEU A 357 11.46 2.76 -8.08
N ARG A 358 11.87 1.53 -7.74
CA ARG A 358 11.51 0.91 -6.44
C ARG A 358 12.06 1.74 -5.27
N ARG A 359 13.34 2.11 -5.35
CA ARG A 359 13.97 2.99 -4.35
C ARG A 359 13.27 4.35 -4.25
N ALA A 360 12.93 4.94 -5.38
CA ALA A 360 12.22 6.23 -5.43
C ALA A 360 10.86 6.18 -4.72
N VAL A 361 10.08 5.12 -4.93
CA VAL A 361 8.79 4.92 -4.24
C VAL A 361 8.97 4.69 -2.74
N ARG A 362 10.01 3.96 -2.34
CA ARG A 362 10.31 3.67 -0.92
C ARG A 362 10.76 4.91 -0.15
N PHE A 363 11.66 5.70 -0.74
CA PHE A 363 12.35 6.80 -0.09
C PHE A 363 11.45 7.75 0.74
N PRO A 364 10.33 8.29 0.20
CA PRO A 364 9.47 9.19 0.97
C PRO A 364 8.82 8.53 2.19
N VAL A 365 8.61 7.20 2.17
CA VAL A 365 8.00 6.43 3.25
C VAL A 365 9.01 6.15 4.35
N ALA A 366 10.27 5.88 3.99
CA ALA A 366 11.35 5.64 4.94
C ALA A 366 11.78 6.93 5.68
N HIS A 367 11.63 8.10 5.05
CA HIS A 367 12.19 9.36 5.55
C HIS A 367 11.14 10.46 5.81
N VAL A 368 10.02 10.11 6.45
CA VAL A 368 8.84 10.98 6.69
C VAL A 368 9.17 12.31 7.40
N LEU A 369 10.10 12.31 8.36
CA LEU A 369 10.46 13.50 9.16
C LEU A 369 11.05 14.65 8.31
N LEU A 370 11.57 14.36 7.12
CA LEU A 370 12.15 15.36 6.23
C LEU A 370 11.11 16.14 5.44
N GLN A 371 9.90 15.59 5.27
CA GLN A 371 8.76 16.28 4.67
C GLN A 371 8.26 17.44 5.56
N GLY A 372 8.50 17.37 6.89
CA GLY A 372 8.14 18.41 7.87
C GLY A 372 8.91 19.72 7.70
N ALA A 373 10.18 19.63 7.28
CA ALA A 373 11.03 20.80 7.01
C ALA A 373 10.71 21.48 5.66
N ASP A 374 9.88 20.88 4.79
CA ASP A 374 9.61 21.31 3.39
C ASP A 374 8.17 21.80 3.10
N ARG A 375 7.29 21.85 4.12
CA ARG A 375 5.82 22.03 4.00
C ARG A 375 5.19 23.28 3.34
N SER A 376 5.91 24.26 2.80
CA SER A 376 5.23 25.41 2.15
C SER A 376 5.34 25.42 0.62
N ARG A 377 6.27 24.67 0.03
CA ARG A 377 6.48 24.59 -1.43
C ARG A 377 7.04 23.26 -1.96
N GLY A 378 7.38 22.27 -1.12
CA GLY A 378 7.82 20.97 -1.61
C GLY A 378 6.70 20.22 -2.34
N PRO A 379 7.01 19.32 -3.30
CA PRO A 379 6.02 18.45 -3.92
C PRO A 379 5.21 17.81 -2.80
N THR A 380 3.90 18.07 -2.78
CA THR A 380 3.02 17.28 -1.93
C THR A 380 3.12 15.90 -2.54
N ILE A 381 3.79 14.95 -1.89
CA ILE A 381 3.99 13.62 -2.48
C ILE A 381 2.62 13.19 -2.96
N SER A 382 2.52 13.02 -4.28
CA SER A 382 1.24 12.89 -4.95
C SER A 382 0.51 11.65 -4.43
N VAL A 383 1.27 10.64 -3.96
CA VAL A 383 0.81 9.36 -3.44
C VAL A 383 1.39 9.06 -2.05
N GLU A 384 0.56 9.06 -1.01
CA GLU A 384 0.91 8.37 0.23
C GLU A 384 0.98 6.85 -0.04
N SER A 385 2.15 6.23 0.19
CA SER A 385 2.27 4.78 0.08
C SER A 385 1.27 4.09 1.02
N PRO A 386 0.46 3.14 0.54
CA PRO A 386 -0.47 2.37 1.38
C PRO A 386 0.27 1.36 2.27
N TRP A 387 1.53 1.07 1.95
CA TRP A 387 2.31 0.00 2.56
C TRP A 387 3.52 0.58 3.31
N PRO A 388 3.84 0.05 4.50
CA PRO A 388 5.03 0.43 5.25
C PRO A 388 6.32 0.18 4.46
N ALA A 389 7.36 0.98 4.70
CA ALA A 389 8.66 0.84 4.02
C ALA A 389 9.24 -0.58 4.14
N GLU A 390 9.10 -1.22 5.30
CA GLU A 390 9.53 -2.61 5.51
C GLU A 390 8.84 -3.62 4.60
N LEU A 391 7.55 -3.43 4.31
CA LEU A 391 6.84 -4.30 3.38
C LEU A 391 7.34 -4.10 1.95
N LEU A 392 7.64 -2.85 1.56
CA LEU A 392 8.22 -2.54 0.26
C LEU A 392 9.60 -3.18 0.08
N ASP A 393 10.45 -3.09 1.11
CA ASP A 393 11.76 -3.75 1.13
C ASP A 393 11.65 -5.28 1.03
N LEU A 394 10.68 -5.88 1.72
CA LEU A 394 10.46 -7.32 1.66
C LEU A 394 9.95 -7.78 0.29
N ILE A 395 9.15 -6.98 -0.43
CA ILE A 395 8.75 -7.29 -1.82
C ILE A 395 9.99 -7.40 -2.70
N GLU A 396 10.95 -6.48 -2.55
CA GLU A 396 12.19 -6.51 -3.33
C GLU A 396 13.08 -7.71 -2.96
N VAL A 397 13.31 -7.93 -1.66
CA VAL A 397 14.15 -9.04 -1.17
C VAL A 397 13.60 -10.40 -1.60
N THR A 398 12.29 -10.60 -1.46
CA THR A 398 11.64 -11.87 -1.84
C THR A 398 11.60 -12.08 -3.35
N ALA A 399 11.53 -11.00 -4.14
CA ALA A 399 11.65 -11.08 -5.60
C ALA A 399 13.08 -11.37 -6.08
N ALA A 400 14.09 -10.85 -5.37
CA ALA A 400 15.50 -11.05 -5.71
C ALA A 400 16.05 -12.43 -5.30
N THR A 401 15.40 -13.11 -4.37
CA THR A 401 15.82 -14.44 -3.86
C THR A 401 14.64 -15.42 -3.79
N PRO A 402 14.00 -15.72 -4.94
CA PRO A 402 12.79 -16.56 -4.98
C PRO A 402 13.04 -18.00 -4.48
N GLU A 403 14.28 -18.47 -4.53
CA GLU A 403 14.69 -19.80 -4.08
C GLU A 403 14.83 -19.94 -2.55
N ARG A 404 14.96 -18.83 -1.83
CA ARG A 404 15.08 -18.85 -0.36
C ARG A 404 13.71 -19.00 0.28
N SER A 405 13.62 -19.78 1.36
CA SER A 405 12.39 -19.80 2.16
C SER A 405 12.18 -18.47 2.89
N ILE A 406 10.93 -18.13 3.23
CA ILE A 406 10.62 -16.98 4.07
C ILE A 406 11.34 -17.07 5.41
N GLU A 407 11.40 -18.26 6.00
CA GLU A 407 12.14 -18.45 7.25
C GLU A 407 13.63 -18.13 7.13
N GLN A 408 14.27 -18.50 6.02
CA GLN A 408 15.66 -18.15 5.74
C GLN A 408 15.85 -16.64 5.59
N ILE A 409 14.93 -15.98 4.88
CA ILE A 409 14.96 -14.52 4.70
C ILE A 409 14.80 -13.82 6.05
N VAL A 410 13.82 -14.22 6.87
CA VAL A 410 13.56 -13.61 8.18
C VAL A 410 14.72 -13.86 9.13
N ARG A 411 15.25 -15.09 9.22
CA ARG A 411 16.39 -15.42 10.09
C ARG A 411 17.64 -14.59 9.78
N ALA A 412 17.85 -14.23 8.50
CA ALA A 412 18.97 -13.39 8.10
C ALA A 412 18.81 -11.90 8.50
N ARG A 413 17.57 -11.45 8.76
CA ARG A 413 17.24 -10.05 9.09
C ARG A 413 16.93 -9.83 10.57
N LEU A 414 16.49 -10.88 11.27
CA LEU A 414 16.06 -10.80 12.67
C LEU A 414 17.27 -10.54 13.60
N PRO A 415 17.19 -9.57 14.52
CA PRO A 415 18.17 -9.43 15.59
C PRO A 415 18.32 -10.73 16.41
N ARG A 416 19.52 -10.99 16.95
CA ARG A 416 19.80 -12.21 17.72
C ARG A 416 18.97 -12.33 19.00
N ASP A 417 18.50 -11.20 19.51
CA ASP A 417 17.74 -11.03 20.75
C ASP A 417 16.25 -10.77 20.50
N ALA A 418 15.77 -10.91 19.26
CA ALA A 418 14.36 -10.77 18.94
C ALA A 418 13.51 -11.86 19.62
N ASP A 419 12.34 -11.48 20.12
CA ASP A 419 11.39 -12.41 20.72
C ASP A 419 10.55 -13.14 19.66
N ALA A 420 9.74 -14.10 20.12
CA ALA A 420 8.88 -14.91 19.25
C ALA A 420 7.78 -14.08 18.55
N ASP A 421 7.36 -12.96 19.13
CA ASP A 421 6.36 -12.09 18.52
C ASP A 421 6.95 -11.30 17.36
N ALA A 422 8.18 -10.80 17.52
CA ALA A 422 8.94 -10.15 16.45
C ALA A 422 9.26 -11.12 15.32
N GLU A 423 9.63 -12.37 15.62
CA GLU A 423 9.81 -13.41 14.60
C GLU A 423 8.50 -13.67 13.84
N ARG A 424 7.40 -13.89 14.55
CA ARG A 424 6.07 -14.11 13.94
C ARG A 424 5.69 -12.98 13.01
N ASP A 425 5.79 -11.73 13.46
CA ASP A 425 5.36 -10.58 12.69
C ASP A 425 6.21 -10.43 11.42
N GLN A 426 7.52 -10.68 11.51
CA GLN A 426 8.40 -10.68 10.33
C GLN A 426 8.09 -11.83 9.36
N LEU A 427 7.75 -13.03 9.85
CA LEU A 427 7.31 -14.15 8.99
C LEU A 427 6.00 -13.82 8.24
N VAL A 428 5.01 -13.25 8.95
CA VAL A 428 3.74 -12.80 8.36
C VAL A 428 3.98 -11.71 7.32
N LEU A 429 4.80 -10.71 7.65
CA LEU A 429 5.17 -9.61 6.76
C LEU A 429 5.86 -10.11 5.49
N ALA A 430 6.90 -10.95 5.65
CA ALA A 430 7.70 -11.45 4.54
C ALA A 430 6.90 -12.37 3.60
N MET A 431 6.08 -13.26 4.15
CA MET A 431 5.21 -14.12 3.34
C MET A 431 4.17 -13.29 2.57
N SER A 432 3.57 -12.30 3.23
CA SER A 432 2.62 -11.39 2.59
C SER A 432 3.29 -10.57 1.49
N ALA A 433 4.51 -10.07 1.73
CA ALA A 433 5.28 -9.32 0.74
C ALA A 433 5.54 -10.13 -0.53
N ARG A 434 5.96 -11.40 -0.40
CA ARG A 434 6.20 -12.29 -1.54
C ARG A 434 4.97 -12.38 -2.44
N VAL A 435 3.83 -12.72 -1.85
CA VAL A 435 2.59 -12.96 -2.62
C VAL A 435 1.98 -11.67 -3.13
N LEU A 436 2.04 -10.57 -2.38
CA LEU A 436 1.60 -9.25 -2.85
C LEU A 436 2.44 -8.78 -4.04
N GLY A 437 3.76 -9.02 -4.03
CA GLY A 437 4.64 -8.73 -5.16
C GLY A 437 4.27 -9.52 -6.42
N GLU A 438 3.91 -10.80 -6.27
CA GLU A 438 3.43 -11.64 -7.37
C GLU A 438 2.07 -11.15 -7.91
N ALA A 439 1.10 -10.94 -7.01
CA ALA A 439 -0.23 -10.43 -7.35
C ALA A 439 -0.17 -9.09 -8.11
N LEU A 440 0.77 -8.23 -7.73
CA LEU A 440 1.03 -6.98 -8.43
C LEU A 440 1.48 -7.22 -9.88
N SER A 441 2.41 -8.15 -10.11
CA SER A 441 2.85 -8.50 -11.46
C SER A 441 1.80 -9.24 -12.30
N GLU A 442 0.84 -9.87 -11.64
CA GLU A 442 -0.30 -10.55 -12.25
C GLU A 442 -1.46 -9.56 -12.58
N GLY A 443 -1.35 -8.29 -12.16
CA GLY A 443 -2.37 -7.26 -12.39
C GLY A 443 -3.61 -7.40 -11.50
N LEU A 444 -3.47 -8.09 -10.36
CA LEU A 444 -4.56 -8.37 -9.42
C LEU A 444 -4.82 -7.23 -8.43
N LEU A 445 -3.90 -6.27 -8.32
CA LEU A 445 -4.00 -5.17 -7.35
C LEU A 445 -4.50 -3.89 -8.01
N LEU A 446 -5.35 -3.14 -7.30
CA LEU A 446 -5.93 -1.89 -7.78
C LEU A 446 -5.14 -0.67 -7.26
N PRO A 447 -5.03 0.42 -8.04
CA PRO A 447 -4.25 1.60 -7.66
C PRO A 447 -4.84 2.35 -6.44
N ASP A 448 -6.14 2.18 -6.17
CA ASP A 448 -6.89 2.82 -5.09
C ASP A 448 -6.29 2.54 -3.70
N ARG A 449 -5.93 3.59 -2.96
CA ARG A 449 -5.20 3.47 -1.68
C ARG A 449 -5.91 2.61 -0.62
N SER A 450 -7.19 2.83 -0.38
CA SER A 450 -7.96 2.07 0.63
C SER A 450 -8.03 0.58 0.27
N MET A 451 -8.03 0.27 -1.02
CA MET A 451 -8.03 -1.12 -1.50
C MET A 451 -6.68 -1.78 -1.26
N ARG A 452 -5.57 -1.07 -1.52
CA ARG A 452 -4.22 -1.56 -1.21
C ARG A 452 -3.99 -1.85 0.28
N GLN A 453 -4.62 -1.06 1.16
CA GLN A 453 -4.62 -1.34 2.60
C GLN A 453 -5.41 -2.60 2.94
N GLY A 454 -6.56 -2.80 2.28
CA GLY A 454 -7.34 -4.03 2.32
C GLY A 454 -6.52 -5.24 1.90
N ASP A 455 -5.94 -5.23 0.69
CA ASP A 455 -5.17 -6.33 0.11
C ASP A 455 -4.04 -6.79 1.04
N ARG A 456 -3.33 -5.84 1.65
CA ARG A 456 -2.30 -6.13 2.66
C ARG A 456 -2.88 -6.85 3.87
N ASN A 457 -3.99 -6.36 4.42
CA ASN A 457 -4.60 -6.96 5.60
C ASN A 457 -5.19 -8.35 5.28
N TYR A 458 -5.73 -8.56 4.06
CA TYR A 458 -6.10 -9.88 3.55
C TYR A 458 -4.89 -10.81 3.50
N ALA A 459 -3.75 -10.35 2.98
CA ALA A 459 -2.52 -11.13 2.94
C ALA A 459 -2.00 -11.47 4.35
N TYR A 460 -2.06 -10.53 5.31
CA TYR A 460 -1.66 -10.79 6.69
C TYR A 460 -2.52 -11.89 7.34
N THR A 461 -3.84 -11.84 7.11
CA THR A 461 -4.76 -12.88 7.59
C THR A 461 -4.44 -14.24 6.98
N GLY A 462 -4.22 -14.30 5.66
CA GLY A 462 -3.83 -15.52 4.94
C GLY A 462 -2.50 -16.13 5.43
N ALA A 463 -1.50 -15.29 5.64
CA ALA A 463 -0.20 -15.73 6.17
C ALA A 463 -0.34 -16.28 7.61
N TYR A 464 -0.98 -15.52 8.49
CA TYR A 464 -1.07 -15.88 9.92
C TYR A 464 -1.89 -17.16 10.16
N MET A 465 -3.01 -17.33 9.46
CA MET A 465 -3.86 -18.51 9.67
C MET A 465 -3.16 -19.83 9.32
N MET A 466 -2.13 -19.78 8.47
CA MET A 466 -1.37 -20.95 8.03
C MET A 466 -0.05 -21.12 8.80
N LEU A 467 0.46 -20.07 9.43
CA LEU A 467 1.78 -20.01 10.03
C LEU A 467 2.04 -21.18 11.00
N ARG A 468 2.95 -22.08 10.60
CA ARG A 468 3.41 -23.25 11.34
C ARG A 468 2.27 -24.10 11.93
N VAL A 469 1.14 -24.21 11.24
CA VAL A 469 0.07 -25.13 11.63
C VAL A 469 0.42 -26.53 11.12
N PRO A 470 0.65 -27.52 12.01
CA PRO A 470 0.86 -28.90 11.57
C PRO A 470 -0.36 -29.44 10.82
N ASP A 471 -0.12 -30.20 9.77
CA ASP A 471 -1.18 -30.91 9.05
C ASP A 471 -0.80 -32.34 8.67
N GLU A 472 -1.73 -33.04 8.02
CA GLU A 472 -1.58 -34.45 7.71
C GLU A 472 -0.40 -34.75 6.76
N ALA A 473 -0.02 -33.79 5.91
CA ALA A 473 1.15 -33.93 5.03
C ALA A 473 2.43 -33.41 5.68
N ASP A 474 2.31 -32.49 6.63
CA ASP A 474 3.40 -31.84 7.33
C ASP A 474 3.13 -31.80 8.84
N PRO A 475 3.43 -32.90 9.56
CA PRO A 475 3.23 -32.96 11.01
C PRO A 475 4.11 -31.99 11.80
N THR A 476 5.14 -31.42 11.17
CA THR A 476 6.05 -30.44 11.78
C THR A 476 5.59 -28.99 11.60
N GLY A 477 4.76 -28.72 10.60
CA GLY A 477 4.37 -27.37 10.21
C GLY A 477 5.47 -26.57 9.50
N GLU A 478 6.55 -27.22 9.05
CA GLU A 478 7.69 -26.58 8.36
C GLU A 478 7.35 -26.15 6.92
N GLY A 479 6.41 -26.84 6.27
CA GLY A 479 5.87 -26.57 4.93
C GLY A 479 4.75 -25.53 4.88
N TRP A 480 4.54 -24.77 5.95
CA TRP A 480 3.46 -23.79 6.07
C TRP A 480 3.44 -22.72 4.97
N GLU A 481 4.60 -22.37 4.40
CA GLU A 481 4.72 -21.35 3.34
C GLU A 481 3.84 -21.69 2.12
N ARG A 482 3.75 -22.96 1.73
CA ARG A 482 2.92 -23.39 0.59
C ARG A 482 1.43 -23.18 0.86
N SER A 483 0.99 -23.52 2.07
CA SER A 483 -0.39 -23.32 2.50
C SER A 483 -0.74 -21.83 2.64
N ALA A 484 0.20 -21.04 3.18
CA ALA A 484 0.07 -19.58 3.26
C ALA A 484 -0.04 -18.94 1.87
N GLU A 485 0.77 -19.38 0.89
CA GLU A 485 0.72 -18.84 -0.48
C GLU A 485 -0.66 -19.03 -1.09
N LEU A 486 -1.20 -20.25 -0.97
CA LEU A 486 -2.52 -20.61 -1.45
C LEU A 486 -3.61 -19.78 -0.79
N ALA A 487 -3.57 -19.65 0.54
CA ALA A 487 -4.53 -18.87 1.31
C ALA A 487 -4.51 -17.39 0.90
N ILE A 488 -3.31 -16.77 0.84
CA ILE A 488 -3.16 -15.36 0.44
C ILE A 488 -3.64 -15.15 -0.99
N ARG A 489 -3.25 -16.02 -1.94
CA ARG A 489 -3.72 -15.95 -3.32
C ARG A 489 -5.26 -15.98 -3.39
N CYS A 490 -5.91 -16.91 -2.68
CA CYS A 490 -7.38 -16.95 -2.63
C CYS A 490 -7.98 -15.66 -2.06
N MET A 491 -7.45 -15.17 -0.94
CA MET A 491 -7.93 -13.95 -0.30
C MET A 491 -7.75 -12.71 -1.18
N LEU A 492 -6.66 -12.61 -1.94
CA LEU A 492 -6.44 -11.52 -2.89
C LEU A 492 -7.38 -11.60 -4.10
N ALA A 493 -7.68 -12.79 -4.61
CA ALA A 493 -8.66 -12.96 -5.69
C ALA A 493 -10.07 -12.53 -5.26
N ILE A 494 -10.45 -12.85 -4.02
CA ILE A 494 -11.71 -12.40 -3.40
C ILE A 494 -11.70 -10.88 -3.23
N SER A 495 -10.63 -10.31 -2.63
CA SER A 495 -10.48 -8.86 -2.44
C SER A 495 -10.57 -8.09 -3.75
N ALA A 496 -9.91 -8.57 -4.80
CA ALA A 496 -9.96 -8.00 -6.14
C ALA A 496 -11.37 -8.08 -6.75
N GLY A 497 -12.08 -9.19 -6.52
CA GLY A 497 -13.47 -9.37 -6.92
C GLY A 497 -14.38 -8.34 -6.26
N ASP A 498 -14.39 -8.30 -4.93
CA ASP A 498 -15.24 -7.43 -4.14
C ASP A 498 -14.93 -5.97 -4.48
N ASN A 499 -13.69 -5.53 -4.25
CA ASN A 499 -13.33 -4.11 -4.32
C ASN A 499 -13.16 -3.59 -5.77
N GLY A 500 -12.78 -4.46 -6.71
CA GLY A 500 -12.46 -4.08 -8.09
C GLY A 500 -13.60 -4.23 -9.06
N ILE A 501 -14.50 -5.19 -8.81
CA ILE A 501 -15.53 -5.59 -9.76
C ILE A 501 -16.91 -5.28 -9.19
N PHE A 502 -17.28 -5.92 -8.09
CA PHE A 502 -18.68 -6.03 -7.65
C PHE A 502 -19.15 -4.87 -6.78
N ASP A 503 -18.27 -4.32 -5.95
CA ASP A 503 -18.59 -3.15 -5.13
C ASP A 503 -18.38 -1.83 -5.87
N ARG A 504 -17.50 -1.83 -6.86
CA ARG A 504 -17.09 -0.62 -7.56
C ARG A 504 -18.17 -0.15 -8.54
N VAL A 505 -18.52 1.13 -8.47
CA VAL A 505 -19.27 1.85 -9.50
C VAL A 505 -18.31 2.77 -10.24
N LEU A 506 -18.21 2.63 -11.56
CA LEU A 506 -17.25 3.42 -12.35
C LEU A 506 -17.77 4.86 -12.57
N PRO A 507 -16.90 5.88 -12.62
CA PRO A 507 -17.32 7.26 -12.85
C PRO A 507 -18.17 7.43 -14.12
N GLY A 508 -19.40 7.94 -13.97
CA GLY A 508 -20.33 8.13 -15.10
C GLY A 508 -21.11 6.88 -15.53
N GLU A 509 -20.94 5.76 -14.82
CA GLU A 509 -21.69 4.52 -15.08
C GLU A 509 -23.16 4.67 -14.62
N THR A 510 -24.11 4.35 -15.50
CA THR A 510 -25.53 4.31 -15.13
C THR A 510 -25.85 3.03 -14.36
N PRO A 511 -26.92 2.98 -13.53
CA PRO A 511 -27.30 1.75 -12.82
C PRO A 511 -27.55 0.54 -13.75
N HIS A 512 -28.02 0.77 -14.98
CA HIS A 512 -28.21 -0.30 -15.96
C HIS A 512 -26.88 -0.82 -16.50
N ALA A 513 -25.97 0.09 -16.91
CA ALA A 513 -24.63 -0.27 -17.38
C ALA A 513 -23.83 -1.00 -16.29
N TRP A 514 -23.93 -0.52 -15.05
CA TRP A 514 -23.32 -1.15 -13.88
C TRP A 514 -23.78 -2.60 -13.69
N ARG A 515 -25.10 -2.85 -13.66
CA ARG A 515 -25.64 -4.22 -13.55
C ARG A 515 -25.23 -5.12 -14.71
N ALA A 516 -25.27 -4.60 -15.94
CA ALA A 516 -24.85 -5.36 -17.12
C ALA A 516 -23.37 -5.77 -17.01
N ARG A 517 -22.51 -4.86 -16.52
CA ARG A 517 -21.11 -5.15 -16.24
C ARG A 517 -20.95 -6.24 -15.16
N LEU A 518 -21.65 -6.12 -14.03
CA LEU A 518 -21.57 -7.13 -12.96
C LEU A 518 -22.02 -8.51 -13.42
N GLN A 519 -23.11 -8.60 -14.18
CA GLN A 519 -23.59 -9.86 -14.74
C GLN A 519 -22.56 -10.46 -15.71
N SER A 520 -22.01 -9.64 -16.62
CA SER A 520 -20.98 -10.10 -17.56
C SER A 520 -19.72 -10.59 -16.84
N SER A 521 -19.30 -9.93 -15.76
CA SER A 521 -18.17 -10.37 -14.95
C SER A 521 -18.45 -11.70 -14.24
N ALA A 522 -19.64 -11.85 -13.65
CA ALA A 522 -20.04 -13.08 -12.97
C ALA A 522 -20.13 -14.25 -13.96
N ASP A 523 -20.75 -14.06 -15.14
CA ASP A 523 -20.86 -15.10 -16.16
C ASP A 523 -19.48 -15.61 -16.61
N TYR A 524 -18.53 -14.69 -16.81
CA TYR A 524 -17.15 -15.04 -17.18
C TYR A 524 -16.43 -15.84 -16.08
N LEU A 525 -16.49 -15.37 -14.84
CA LEU A 525 -15.83 -16.01 -13.71
C LEU A 525 -16.50 -17.34 -13.32
N GLU A 526 -17.82 -17.46 -13.52
CA GLU A 526 -18.55 -18.72 -13.39
C GLU A 526 -18.13 -19.75 -14.44
N ALA A 527 -17.92 -19.34 -15.69
CA ALA A 527 -17.42 -20.23 -16.74
C ALA A 527 -16.03 -20.77 -16.38
N ILE A 528 -15.13 -19.90 -15.93
CA ILE A 528 -13.80 -20.29 -15.43
C ILE A 528 -13.91 -21.24 -14.24
N ALA A 529 -14.78 -20.94 -13.27
CA ALA A 529 -15.02 -21.83 -12.14
C ALA A 529 -15.51 -23.22 -12.58
N ARG A 530 -16.32 -23.32 -13.64
CA ARG A 530 -16.74 -24.60 -14.24
C ARG A 530 -15.63 -25.30 -15.03
N GLY A 531 -14.48 -24.66 -15.22
CA GLY A 531 -13.39 -25.13 -16.08
C GLY A 531 -13.72 -25.02 -17.56
N GLU A 532 -14.70 -24.19 -17.92
CA GLU A 532 -14.97 -23.80 -19.29
C GLU A 532 -13.97 -22.71 -19.68
N ARG A 533 -13.40 -22.80 -20.88
CA ARG A 533 -12.51 -21.75 -21.40
C ARG A 533 -13.38 -20.73 -22.16
N PRO A 534 -13.55 -19.49 -21.66
CA PRO A 534 -14.31 -18.48 -22.38
C PRO A 534 -13.64 -18.19 -23.74
N ALA A 535 -14.45 -17.92 -24.76
CA ALA A 535 -13.94 -17.69 -26.12
C ALA A 535 -13.03 -16.43 -26.21
N ALA A 536 -13.27 -15.45 -25.35
CA ALA A 536 -12.45 -14.25 -25.21
C ALA A 536 -12.60 -13.68 -23.77
N PRO A 537 -11.58 -12.97 -23.26
CA PRO A 537 -11.70 -12.22 -22.01
C PRO A 537 -12.73 -11.10 -22.15
N PRO A 538 -13.37 -10.66 -21.04
CA PRO A 538 -14.32 -9.56 -21.09
C PRO A 538 -13.62 -8.27 -21.51
N VAL A 539 -14.22 -7.54 -22.45
CA VAL A 539 -13.67 -6.30 -23.00
C VAL A 539 -14.49 -5.12 -22.47
N GLY A 540 -13.82 -4.12 -21.88
CA GLY A 540 -14.46 -2.91 -21.38
C GLY A 540 -13.71 -2.28 -20.21
N ARG A 541 -14.20 -1.12 -19.77
CA ARG A 541 -13.67 -0.42 -18.60
C ARG A 541 -13.85 -1.29 -17.35
N GLY A 542 -12.80 -1.43 -16.54
CA GLY A 542 -12.84 -2.29 -15.34
C GLY A 542 -12.80 -3.80 -15.60
N MET A 543 -12.63 -4.27 -16.84
CA MET A 543 -12.67 -5.72 -17.14
C MET A 543 -11.31 -6.43 -17.01
N ARG A 544 -10.20 -5.68 -16.99
CA ARG A 544 -8.85 -6.27 -16.83
C ARG A 544 -8.70 -7.05 -15.53
N ILE A 545 -9.23 -6.51 -14.44
CA ILE A 545 -9.18 -7.17 -13.13
C ILE A 545 -10.01 -8.46 -13.12
N VAL A 546 -11.11 -8.54 -13.91
CA VAL A 546 -11.91 -9.75 -14.07
C VAL A 546 -11.08 -10.87 -14.69
N ASP A 547 -10.31 -10.55 -15.74
CA ASP A 547 -9.41 -11.50 -16.38
C ASP A 547 -8.26 -11.94 -15.47
N ALA A 548 -7.68 -11.01 -14.69
CA ALA A 548 -6.65 -11.33 -13.69
C ALA A 548 -7.15 -12.31 -12.61
N VAL A 549 -8.34 -12.06 -12.05
CA VAL A 549 -9.01 -12.97 -11.11
C VAL A 549 -9.26 -14.33 -11.75
N GLY A 550 -9.75 -14.34 -13.01
CA GLY A 550 -9.95 -15.56 -13.78
C GLY A 550 -8.69 -16.41 -13.93
N LYS A 551 -7.60 -15.81 -14.42
CA LYS A 551 -6.28 -16.45 -14.56
C LYS A 551 -5.75 -16.98 -13.24
N GLN A 552 -6.01 -16.29 -12.14
CA GLN A 552 -5.60 -16.77 -10.83
C GLN A 552 -6.34 -18.04 -10.43
N TRP A 553 -7.66 -18.12 -10.63
CA TRP A 553 -8.40 -19.36 -10.38
C TRP A 553 -7.95 -20.50 -11.28
N GLU A 554 -7.74 -20.25 -12.57
CA GLU A 554 -7.19 -21.25 -13.49
C GLU A 554 -5.82 -21.76 -13.01
N SER A 555 -4.94 -20.85 -12.59
CA SER A 555 -3.63 -21.18 -12.03
C SER A 555 -3.76 -22.05 -10.78
N LEU A 556 -4.61 -21.67 -9.82
CA LEU A 556 -4.84 -22.43 -8.59
C LEU A 556 -5.40 -23.84 -8.87
N PHE A 557 -6.39 -23.96 -9.76
CA PHE A 557 -6.90 -25.26 -10.16
C PHE A 557 -5.86 -26.09 -10.91
N SER A 558 -5.09 -25.50 -11.83
CA SER A 558 -4.07 -26.25 -12.58
C SER A 558 -2.99 -26.86 -11.69
N ARG A 559 -2.63 -26.18 -10.59
CA ARG A 559 -1.61 -26.64 -9.63
C ARG A 559 -2.14 -27.65 -8.61
N HIS A 560 -3.42 -27.57 -8.25
CA HIS A 560 -3.95 -28.28 -7.07
C HIS A 560 -5.18 -29.16 -7.31
N ALA A 561 -5.89 -29.05 -8.44
CA ALA A 561 -7.12 -29.82 -8.70
C ALA A 561 -6.88 -31.34 -8.76
N GLY A 562 -5.64 -31.79 -8.99
CA GLY A 562 -5.27 -33.21 -8.97
C GLY A 562 -5.30 -33.86 -7.59
N ALA A 563 -5.43 -33.09 -6.50
CA ALA A 563 -5.41 -33.60 -5.13
C ALA A 563 -6.69 -34.39 -4.77
N SER A 564 -7.89 -33.91 -5.11
CA SER A 564 -9.14 -34.64 -4.86
C SER A 564 -10.24 -34.12 -5.78
N SER A 565 -10.85 -35.01 -6.57
CA SER A 565 -11.90 -34.64 -7.53
C SER A 565 -13.16 -34.11 -6.83
N ALA A 566 -13.53 -34.70 -5.69
CA ALA A 566 -14.68 -34.26 -4.90
C ALA A 566 -14.46 -32.88 -4.28
N LEU A 567 -13.26 -32.62 -3.74
CA LEU A 567 -12.93 -31.31 -3.19
C LEU A 567 -12.80 -30.24 -4.29
N ALA A 568 -12.17 -30.58 -5.41
CA ALA A 568 -12.10 -29.69 -6.56
C ALA A 568 -13.51 -29.30 -7.05
N GLN A 569 -14.43 -30.27 -7.16
CA GLN A 569 -15.83 -29.98 -7.51
C GLN A 569 -16.51 -29.07 -6.47
N ALA A 570 -16.29 -29.31 -5.18
CA ALA A 570 -16.81 -28.44 -4.13
C ALA A 570 -16.29 -27.00 -4.25
N CYS A 571 -15.00 -26.81 -4.56
CA CYS A 571 -14.44 -25.49 -4.84
C CYS A 571 -15.14 -24.80 -6.03
N ARG A 572 -15.37 -25.53 -7.12
CA ARG A 572 -16.06 -25.00 -8.32
C ARG A 572 -17.49 -24.58 -7.99
N ASP A 573 -18.22 -25.42 -7.27
CA ASP A 573 -19.59 -25.13 -6.87
C ASP A 573 -19.66 -23.92 -5.93
N ALA A 574 -18.70 -23.77 -5.01
CA ALA A 574 -18.60 -22.63 -4.10
C ALA A 574 -18.28 -21.33 -4.87
N LEU A 575 -17.33 -21.34 -5.81
CA LEU A 575 -17.03 -20.19 -6.68
C LEU A 575 -18.24 -19.77 -7.51
N VAL A 576 -18.97 -20.73 -8.09
CA VAL A 576 -20.21 -20.45 -8.83
C VAL A 576 -21.24 -19.79 -7.91
N ARG A 577 -21.43 -20.27 -6.68
CA ARG A 577 -22.34 -19.63 -5.72
C ARG A 577 -21.89 -18.20 -5.37
N HIS A 578 -20.60 -17.99 -5.15
CA HIS A 578 -20.02 -16.69 -4.82
C HIS A 578 -20.25 -15.65 -5.92
N TYR A 579 -19.96 -15.99 -7.19
CA TYR A 579 -20.14 -15.04 -8.29
C TYR A 579 -21.61 -14.75 -8.61
N ARG A 580 -22.49 -15.75 -8.45
CA ARG A 580 -23.94 -15.52 -8.52
C ARG A 580 -24.42 -14.59 -7.42
N ALA A 581 -23.98 -14.81 -6.18
CA ALA A 581 -24.35 -13.97 -5.04
C ALA A 581 -23.90 -12.52 -5.28
N ASN A 582 -22.67 -12.32 -5.76
CA ASN A 582 -22.13 -11.00 -6.13
C ASN A 582 -22.99 -10.26 -7.18
N ALA A 583 -23.40 -10.95 -8.25
CA ALA A 583 -24.25 -10.34 -9.28
C ALA A 583 -25.66 -10.03 -8.78
N LEU A 584 -26.18 -10.85 -7.85
CA LEU A 584 -27.56 -10.78 -7.39
C LEU A 584 -27.75 -9.92 -6.12
N GLU A 585 -26.70 -9.60 -5.38
CA GLU A 585 -26.79 -8.90 -4.08
C GLU A 585 -27.66 -7.64 -4.14
N ARG A 586 -27.60 -6.90 -5.25
CA ARG A 586 -28.38 -5.66 -5.47
C ARG A 586 -29.52 -5.82 -6.48
N ALA A 587 -29.90 -7.05 -6.81
CA ALA A 587 -31.04 -7.33 -7.66
C ALA A 587 -32.36 -6.95 -6.95
N PRO A 588 -33.36 -6.37 -7.65
CA PRO A 588 -34.61 -5.95 -7.02
C PRO A 588 -35.36 -7.07 -6.28
N ASP A 589 -35.27 -8.31 -6.76
CA ASP A 589 -35.91 -9.47 -6.15
C ASP A 589 -35.18 -10.01 -4.90
N VAL A 590 -33.91 -9.64 -4.71
CA VAL A 590 -33.14 -9.94 -3.48
C VAL A 590 -33.37 -8.85 -2.41
N VAL A 591 -33.41 -7.58 -2.81
CA VAL A 591 -33.64 -6.44 -1.90
C VAL A 591 -35.11 -6.34 -1.45
N ASP A 592 -36.06 -6.57 -2.37
CA ASP A 592 -37.51 -6.49 -2.13
C ASP A 592 -38.23 -7.79 -2.57
N ASN A 593 -37.91 -8.87 -1.86
CA ASN A 593 -38.38 -10.21 -2.18
C ASN A 593 -39.93 -10.29 -2.28
N PRO A 594 -40.48 -10.56 -3.48
CA PRO A 594 -41.92 -10.57 -3.70
C PRO A 594 -42.63 -11.71 -2.96
N LEU A 595 -41.93 -12.81 -2.64
CA LEU A 595 -42.51 -13.92 -1.88
C LEU A 595 -42.81 -13.51 -0.43
N VAL A 596 -41.96 -12.67 0.18
CA VAL A 596 -42.18 -12.12 1.53
C VAL A 596 -43.39 -11.18 1.56
N ARG A 597 -43.70 -10.51 0.45
CA ARG A 597 -44.94 -9.72 0.29
C ARG A 597 -46.17 -10.62 0.20
N ARG A 598 -46.09 -11.70 -0.58
CA ARG A 598 -47.17 -12.69 -0.73
C ARG A 598 -47.51 -13.43 0.56
N LEU A 599 -46.56 -13.59 1.49
CA LEU A 599 -46.87 -14.12 2.83
C LEU A 599 -47.96 -13.31 3.55
N GLY A 600 -48.06 -12.01 3.29
CA GLY A 600 -49.10 -11.13 3.84
C GLY A 600 -50.48 -11.27 3.20
N LEU A 601 -50.61 -12.02 2.11
CA LEU A 601 -51.86 -12.27 1.40
C LEU A 601 -52.37 -13.64 1.86
N GLY A 602 -53.41 -13.68 2.70
CA GLY A 602 -53.98 -14.94 3.20
C GLY A 602 -54.48 -15.90 2.09
N GLY A 603 -54.74 -17.16 2.44
CA GLY A 603 -55.28 -18.16 1.49
C GLY A 603 -54.22 -18.82 0.59
N PRO A 604 -54.58 -19.26 -0.64
CA PRO A 604 -53.68 -19.95 -1.56
C PRO A 604 -52.34 -19.23 -1.86
N PRO A 605 -52.31 -17.90 -2.04
CA PRO A 605 -51.05 -17.17 -2.30
C PRO A 605 -50.01 -17.32 -1.18
N ARG A 606 -50.43 -17.44 0.09
CA ARG A 606 -49.53 -17.69 1.21
C ARG A 606 -48.95 -19.10 1.15
N LYS A 607 -49.76 -20.11 0.83
CA LYS A 607 -49.30 -21.50 0.75
C LYS A 607 -48.26 -21.68 -0.35
N GLU A 608 -48.53 -21.14 -1.54
CA GLU A 608 -47.58 -21.14 -2.66
C GLU A 608 -46.28 -20.39 -2.32
N ALA A 609 -46.38 -19.25 -1.62
CA ALA A 609 -45.21 -18.51 -1.17
C ALA A 609 -44.36 -19.32 -0.17
N ILE A 610 -44.98 -20.06 0.76
CA ILE A 610 -44.27 -20.94 1.70
C ILE A 610 -43.52 -22.05 0.95
N GLU A 611 -44.19 -22.74 0.03
CA GLU A 611 -43.58 -23.83 -0.76
C GLU A 611 -42.39 -23.31 -1.60
N GLN A 612 -42.54 -22.14 -2.23
CA GLN A 612 -41.45 -21.52 -3.00
C GLN A 612 -40.30 -21.03 -2.11
N LEU A 613 -40.59 -20.47 -0.93
CA LEU A 613 -39.56 -20.05 0.01
C LEU A 613 -38.77 -21.24 0.58
N GLU A 614 -39.45 -22.35 0.89
CA GLU A 614 -38.79 -23.57 1.34
C GLU A 614 -37.89 -24.16 0.24
N ALA A 615 -38.41 -24.24 -1.00
CA ALA A 615 -37.67 -24.79 -2.13
C ALA A 615 -36.49 -23.90 -2.58
N ARG A 616 -36.62 -22.56 -2.52
CA ARG A 616 -35.59 -21.62 -2.99
C ARG A 616 -34.53 -21.31 -1.93
N TYR A 617 -34.91 -21.30 -0.65
CA TYR A 617 -34.03 -20.80 0.42
C TYR A 617 -33.68 -21.88 1.45
N ALA A 618 -34.68 -22.51 2.08
CA ALA A 618 -34.42 -23.45 3.17
C ALA A 618 -33.68 -24.72 2.74
N SER A 619 -33.83 -25.13 1.48
CA SER A 619 -33.13 -26.28 0.87
C SER A 619 -31.66 -26.00 0.52
N ARG A 620 -31.28 -24.72 0.36
CA ARG A 620 -29.96 -24.27 -0.10
C ARG A 620 -29.12 -23.63 1.01
N ALA A 621 -29.76 -23.27 2.13
CA ALA A 621 -29.10 -22.72 3.29
C ALA A 621 -28.40 -23.82 4.13
N PRO A 622 -27.39 -23.46 4.94
CA PRO A 622 -26.82 -24.36 5.96
C PRO A 622 -27.92 -24.93 6.85
N GLY A 623 -27.74 -26.18 7.33
CA GLY A 623 -28.76 -26.93 8.09
C GLY A 623 -29.51 -26.10 9.13
N PRO A 624 -28.83 -25.47 10.11
CA PRO A 624 -29.46 -24.64 11.13
C PRO A 624 -30.25 -23.44 10.58
N VAL A 625 -29.76 -22.81 9.49
CA VAL A 625 -30.43 -21.68 8.82
C VAL A 625 -31.67 -22.15 8.08
N GLY A 626 -31.57 -23.27 7.35
CA GLY A 626 -32.72 -23.87 6.67
C GLY A 626 -33.81 -24.30 7.66
N GLU A 627 -33.44 -24.90 8.79
CA GLU A 627 -34.36 -25.25 9.87
C GLU A 627 -35.04 -24.03 10.48
N ARG A 628 -34.28 -22.94 10.74
CA ARG A 628 -34.86 -21.69 11.24
C ARG A 628 -35.85 -21.08 10.26
N ILE A 629 -35.55 -21.10 8.96
CA ILE A 629 -36.49 -20.64 7.91
C ILE A 629 -37.77 -21.50 7.94
N ARG A 630 -37.65 -22.83 7.95
CA ARG A 630 -38.82 -23.73 8.01
C ARG A 630 -39.66 -23.50 9.26
N PHE A 631 -39.01 -23.26 10.41
CA PHE A 631 -39.69 -22.93 11.65
C PHE A 631 -40.50 -21.64 11.51
N LEU A 632 -39.89 -20.56 11.03
CA LEU A 632 -40.55 -19.26 10.85
C LEU A 632 -41.69 -19.30 9.82
N LEU A 633 -41.57 -20.12 8.77
CA LEU A 633 -42.63 -20.30 7.76
C LEU A 633 -43.87 -21.02 8.31
N ARG A 634 -43.71 -21.83 9.36
CA ARG A 634 -44.78 -22.62 10.01
C ARG A 634 -45.41 -21.91 11.22
N GLU A 635 -44.84 -20.79 11.65
CA GLU A 635 -45.34 -20.04 12.82
C GLU A 635 -46.72 -19.40 12.54
N ASP A 636 -47.56 -19.34 13.58
CA ASP A 636 -48.94 -18.84 13.45
C ASP A 636 -48.97 -17.36 13.09
N ALA A 637 -49.75 -17.01 12.05
CA ALA A 637 -49.92 -15.63 11.59
C ALA A 637 -51.19 -14.96 12.13
N SER A 638 -51.92 -15.61 13.05
CA SER A 638 -53.15 -15.06 13.65
C SER A 638 -52.92 -13.76 14.44
N ASN A 639 -51.70 -13.52 14.94
CA ASN A 639 -51.30 -12.30 15.63
C ASN A 639 -50.60 -11.32 14.65
N PRO A 640 -51.22 -10.18 14.28
CA PRO A 640 -50.66 -9.24 13.29
C PRO A 640 -49.33 -8.60 13.69
N ALA A 641 -49.12 -8.33 14.98
CA ALA A 641 -47.88 -7.73 15.48
C ALA A 641 -46.72 -8.74 15.39
N ARG A 642 -46.94 -9.97 15.88
CA ARG A 642 -45.97 -11.07 15.77
C ARG A 642 -45.68 -11.40 14.32
N PHE A 643 -46.69 -11.43 13.46
CA PHE A 643 -46.53 -11.72 12.04
C PHE A 643 -45.68 -10.66 11.31
N THR A 644 -45.77 -9.40 11.73
CA THR A 644 -44.90 -8.33 11.20
C THR A 644 -43.44 -8.57 11.56
N GLU A 645 -43.14 -8.97 12.80
CA GLU A 645 -41.79 -9.35 13.23
C GLU A 645 -41.27 -10.59 12.47
N LEU A 646 -42.11 -11.62 12.32
CA LEU A 646 -41.77 -12.83 11.56
C LEU A 646 -41.35 -12.51 10.12
N ARG A 647 -42.08 -11.61 9.45
CA ARG A 647 -41.72 -11.17 8.09
C ARG A 647 -40.39 -10.43 8.05
N ARG A 648 -40.02 -9.70 9.10
CA ARG A 648 -38.69 -9.06 9.20
C ARG A 648 -37.59 -10.09 9.42
N GLU A 649 -37.80 -11.04 10.32
CA GLU A 649 -36.86 -12.17 10.56
C GLU A 649 -36.63 -12.97 9.28
N LEU A 650 -37.71 -13.36 8.58
CA LEU A 650 -37.62 -14.04 7.30
C LEU A 650 -36.91 -13.17 6.26
N ARG A 651 -37.26 -11.88 6.14
CA ARG A 651 -36.59 -11.00 5.16
C ARG A 651 -35.08 -10.94 5.38
N LEU A 652 -34.63 -10.83 6.63
CA LEU A 652 -33.21 -10.85 6.97
C LEU A 652 -32.57 -12.18 6.55
N LEU A 653 -33.10 -13.31 7.01
CA LEU A 653 -32.52 -14.63 6.73
C LEU A 653 -32.49 -14.98 5.24
N LEU A 654 -33.56 -14.70 4.51
CA LEU A 654 -33.63 -14.98 3.07
C LEU A 654 -32.62 -14.13 2.29
N HIS A 655 -32.45 -12.86 2.69
CA HIS A 655 -31.43 -12.00 2.10
C HIS A 655 -30.03 -12.51 2.41
N VAL A 656 -29.73 -12.86 3.67
CA VAL A 656 -28.43 -13.44 4.05
C VAL A 656 -28.16 -14.75 3.30
N VAL A 657 -29.15 -15.60 3.02
CA VAL A 657 -28.94 -16.80 2.20
C VAL A 657 -28.53 -16.46 0.77
N ASP A 658 -29.10 -15.41 0.17
CA ASP A 658 -28.73 -14.96 -1.18
C ASP A 658 -27.36 -14.24 -1.23
N THR A 659 -26.91 -13.63 -0.12
CA THR A 659 -25.73 -12.75 -0.07
C THR A 659 -24.60 -13.19 0.86
N ALA A 660 -24.74 -14.29 1.60
CA ALA A 660 -23.64 -14.83 2.40
C ALA A 660 -22.46 -15.31 1.54
N PRO A 661 -22.65 -16.00 0.39
CA PRO A 661 -21.54 -16.55 -0.40
C PRO A 661 -20.56 -15.49 -0.95
N THR A 662 -20.94 -14.22 -0.97
CA THR A 662 -20.04 -13.11 -1.34
C THR A 662 -18.85 -13.00 -0.40
N ILE A 663 -18.95 -13.45 0.86
CA ILE A 663 -17.87 -13.37 1.84
C ILE A 663 -16.74 -14.38 1.58
N ALA A 664 -17.05 -15.50 0.91
CA ALA A 664 -16.08 -16.47 0.38
C ALA A 664 -15.12 -17.14 1.39
N VAL A 665 -15.50 -17.24 2.68
CA VAL A 665 -14.77 -18.04 3.68
C VAL A 665 -14.86 -19.54 3.34
N GLU A 666 -15.99 -20.02 2.82
CA GLU A 666 -16.10 -21.40 2.31
C GLU A 666 -15.05 -21.68 1.22
N ILE A 667 -14.94 -20.79 0.23
CA ILE A 667 -13.99 -20.91 -0.89
C ILE A 667 -12.56 -20.99 -0.35
N LEU A 668 -12.17 -20.07 0.54
CA LEU A 668 -10.83 -20.02 1.11
C LEU A 668 -10.42 -21.37 1.69
N PHE A 669 -11.26 -21.97 2.53
CA PHE A 669 -10.91 -23.21 3.22
C PHE A 669 -11.02 -24.45 2.35
N LEU A 670 -11.92 -24.47 1.37
CA LEU A 670 -11.94 -25.53 0.35
C LEU A 670 -10.64 -25.51 -0.48
N PHE A 671 -10.17 -24.33 -0.89
CA PHE A 671 -8.87 -24.22 -1.57
C PHE A 671 -7.72 -24.62 -0.67
N CYS A 672 -7.70 -24.23 0.60
CA CYS A 672 -6.67 -24.69 1.54
C CYS A 672 -6.65 -26.22 1.67
N GLY A 673 -7.81 -26.87 1.60
CA GLY A 673 -7.91 -28.34 1.55
C GLY A 673 -7.27 -28.96 0.31
N LEU A 674 -7.14 -28.23 -0.82
CA LEU A 674 -6.47 -28.74 -2.03
C LEU A 674 -4.95 -28.88 -1.86
N ALA A 675 -4.38 -28.30 -0.79
CA ALA A 675 -2.99 -28.56 -0.40
C ALA A 675 -2.84 -29.89 0.37
N THR A 676 -3.95 -30.48 0.84
CA THR A 676 -3.95 -31.74 1.58
C THR A 676 -3.92 -32.95 0.62
N PRO A 677 -3.14 -34.01 0.91
CA PRO A 677 -3.10 -35.21 0.10
C PRO A 677 -4.47 -35.88 -0.04
N ALA A 678 -4.71 -36.48 -1.20
CA ALA A 678 -5.99 -37.09 -1.59
C ALA A 678 -6.53 -38.07 -0.55
N GLU A 679 -5.63 -38.90 -0.02
CA GLU A 679 -5.85 -39.94 0.96
C GLU A 679 -6.30 -39.42 2.33
N HIS A 680 -6.20 -38.11 2.58
CA HIS A 680 -6.67 -37.46 3.81
C HIS A 680 -7.95 -36.64 3.61
N VAL A 681 -8.47 -36.58 2.37
CA VAL A 681 -9.70 -35.87 2.02
C VAL A 681 -10.83 -36.89 1.81
N HIS A 682 -11.53 -37.21 2.89
CA HIS A 682 -12.68 -38.13 2.86
C HIS A 682 -14.00 -37.37 2.92
N GLU A 683 -15.08 -38.04 2.48
CA GLU A 683 -16.42 -37.45 2.43
C GLU A 683 -16.87 -36.80 3.76
N PRO A 684 -16.70 -37.43 4.95
CA PRO A 684 -17.10 -36.79 6.21
C PRO A 684 -16.33 -35.50 6.51
N ARG A 685 -15.04 -35.46 6.18
CA ARG A 685 -14.19 -34.26 6.36
C ARG A 685 -14.64 -33.13 5.43
N LEU A 686 -14.85 -33.45 4.15
CA LEU A 686 -15.31 -32.49 3.15
C LEU A 686 -16.69 -31.93 3.53
N ARG A 687 -17.63 -32.78 3.94
CA ARG A 687 -18.97 -32.34 4.36
C ARG A 687 -18.93 -31.42 5.57
N SER A 688 -18.16 -31.76 6.59
CA SER A 688 -17.96 -30.90 7.77
C SER A 688 -17.32 -29.57 7.39
N LEU A 689 -16.33 -29.57 6.49
CA LEU A 689 -15.67 -28.36 6.03
C LEU A 689 -16.64 -27.42 5.29
N ILE A 690 -17.45 -27.97 4.38
CA ILE A 690 -18.50 -27.24 3.66
C ILE A 690 -19.50 -26.62 4.65
N GLU A 691 -19.98 -27.40 5.63
CA GLU A 691 -20.93 -26.90 6.64
C GLU A 691 -20.36 -25.73 7.44
N VAL A 692 -19.14 -25.85 7.96
CA VAL A 692 -18.48 -24.78 8.71
C VAL A 692 -18.21 -23.56 7.83
N GLY A 693 -17.73 -23.77 6.60
CA GLY A 693 -17.45 -22.71 5.64
C GLY A 693 -18.70 -21.87 5.33
N GLN A 694 -19.82 -22.53 5.03
CA GLN A 694 -21.07 -21.84 4.74
C GLN A 694 -21.65 -21.12 5.97
N LEU A 695 -21.57 -21.70 7.17
CA LEU A 695 -21.97 -21.01 8.41
C LEU A 695 -21.08 -19.79 8.67
N ALA A 696 -19.78 -19.89 8.38
CA ALA A 696 -18.86 -18.78 8.50
C ALA A 696 -19.21 -17.64 7.53
N ASP A 697 -19.53 -17.95 6.26
CA ASP A 697 -20.02 -16.97 5.29
C ASP A 697 -21.24 -16.19 5.82
N HIS A 698 -22.24 -16.90 6.38
CA HIS A 698 -23.44 -16.28 6.94
C HIS A 698 -23.11 -15.39 8.14
N THR A 699 -22.24 -15.89 9.02
CA THR A 699 -21.82 -15.17 10.24
C THR A 699 -21.08 -13.88 9.89
N PHE A 700 -20.08 -13.96 9.00
CA PHE A 700 -19.26 -12.82 8.62
C PHE A 700 -20.00 -11.82 7.72
N ARG A 701 -20.95 -12.28 6.89
CA ARG A 701 -21.83 -11.37 6.14
C ARG A 701 -22.60 -10.48 7.10
N LEU A 702 -23.25 -11.06 8.10
CA LEU A 702 -24.03 -10.30 9.07
C LEU A 702 -23.15 -9.40 9.95
N ALA A 703 -21.95 -9.86 10.33
CA ALA A 703 -20.98 -9.06 11.06
C ALA A 703 -20.50 -7.83 10.25
N ASN A 704 -20.21 -8.01 8.96
CA ASN A 704 -19.82 -6.93 8.05
C ASN A 704 -20.94 -5.88 7.89
N ASP A 705 -22.18 -6.34 7.75
CA ASP A 705 -23.34 -5.44 7.60
C ASP A 705 -23.69 -4.70 8.91
N LEU A 706 -23.46 -5.32 10.08
CA LEU A 706 -23.57 -4.67 11.38
C LEU A 706 -22.50 -3.60 11.58
N ALA A 707 -21.25 -3.88 11.19
CA ALA A 707 -20.16 -2.91 11.26
C ALA A 707 -20.49 -1.64 10.45
N SER A 708 -21.13 -1.82 9.29
CA SER A 708 -21.62 -0.75 8.40
C SER A 708 -22.71 0.14 9.01
N LEU A 709 -23.45 -0.34 10.02
CA LEU A 709 -24.44 0.46 10.76
C LEU A 709 -23.88 1.17 11.99
N SER A 710 -22.62 0.89 12.37
CA SER A 710 -21.99 1.47 13.56
C SER A 710 -21.52 2.91 13.34
N ALA A 711 -21.55 3.73 14.41
CA ALA A 711 -21.10 5.13 14.37
C ALA A 711 -19.57 5.29 14.19
N ASN A 712 -18.80 4.20 14.34
CA ASN A 712 -17.34 4.23 14.45
C ASN A 712 -16.58 3.90 13.15
N GLY A 713 -17.25 3.89 11.99
CA GLY A 713 -16.58 3.84 10.69
C GLY A 713 -16.64 2.50 9.96
N GLY A 714 -17.83 1.93 9.83
CA GLY A 714 -18.09 0.91 8.83
C GLY A 714 -17.95 1.44 7.40
N ASP A 715 -17.95 0.51 6.43
CA ASP A 715 -17.70 0.73 5.00
C ASP A 715 -18.27 2.08 4.53
N ARG A 716 -17.39 3.03 4.15
CA ARG A 716 -17.75 4.42 3.81
C ARG A 716 -18.49 4.53 2.47
N ASP A 717 -18.95 3.42 1.96
CA ASP A 717 -19.69 3.35 0.72
C ASP A 717 -21.13 3.80 0.99
N ALA A 718 -21.35 5.12 1.00
CA ALA A 718 -22.65 5.76 1.19
C ALA A 718 -23.72 5.30 0.16
N SER A 719 -23.34 4.45 -0.79
CA SER A 719 -24.18 3.87 -1.84
C SER A 719 -24.54 2.38 -1.63
N LYS A 720 -23.92 1.67 -0.66
CA LYS A 720 -24.22 0.25 -0.40
C LYS A 720 -25.44 0.08 0.50
N GLU A 721 -26.45 -0.61 -0.02
CA GLU A 721 -27.57 -1.13 0.77
C GLU A 721 -27.11 -2.42 1.48
N SER A 722 -26.76 -2.36 2.77
CA SER A 722 -26.41 -3.55 3.58
C SER A 722 -27.62 -4.47 3.83
N CYS A 723 -27.42 -5.73 4.24
CA CYS A 723 -28.54 -6.64 4.55
C CYS A 723 -29.50 -6.11 5.62
N LEU A 724 -29.03 -5.21 6.47
CA LEU A 724 -29.84 -4.58 7.51
C LEU A 724 -30.56 -3.33 7.00
N SER A 725 -30.03 -2.68 5.95
CA SER A 725 -30.68 -1.54 5.32
C SER A 725 -32.01 -1.91 4.65
N ILE A 726 -32.18 -3.16 4.19
CA ILE A 726 -33.44 -3.64 3.61
C ILE A 726 -34.58 -3.63 4.64
N LEU A 727 -34.25 -3.68 5.93
CA LEU A 727 -35.22 -3.63 7.03
C LEU A 727 -35.67 -2.19 7.33
N ILE A 728 -34.97 -1.19 6.81
CA ILE A 728 -35.24 0.23 7.04
C ILE A 728 -36.16 0.77 5.92
N PRO A 729 -37.36 1.29 6.25
CA PRO A 729 -38.26 1.85 5.24
C PRO A 729 -37.65 3.05 4.51
N LYS A 730 -37.78 3.11 3.17
CA LYS A 730 -37.35 4.27 2.37
C LYS A 730 -38.44 5.35 2.38
N GLY A 731 -38.05 6.63 2.43
CA GLY A 731 -38.97 7.78 2.32
C GLY A 731 -39.82 8.09 3.57
N VAL A 732 -39.43 7.59 4.74
CA VAL A 732 -40.09 7.89 6.03
C VAL A 732 -39.43 9.07 6.75
N SER A 733 -40.07 9.58 7.81
CA SER A 733 -39.52 10.66 8.64
C SER A 733 -38.20 10.25 9.30
N ALA A 734 -37.40 11.24 9.71
CA ALA A 734 -36.10 11.01 10.35
C ALA A 734 -36.23 10.20 11.67
N SER A 735 -37.28 10.44 12.46
CA SER A 735 -37.53 9.70 13.71
C SER A 735 -37.86 8.24 13.44
N THR A 736 -38.75 7.96 12.49
CA THR A 736 -39.12 6.59 12.08
C THR A 736 -37.93 5.85 11.46
N CYS A 737 -37.05 6.56 10.75
CA CYS A 737 -35.81 5.99 10.22
C CYS A 737 -34.83 5.60 11.34
N ALA A 738 -34.68 6.43 12.38
CA ALA A 738 -33.82 6.14 13.52
C ALA A 738 -34.31 4.92 14.32
N GLU A 739 -35.62 4.84 14.61
CA GLU A 739 -36.22 3.70 15.30
C GLU A 739 -36.09 2.40 14.48
N ALA A 740 -36.31 2.46 13.17
CA ALA A 740 -36.15 1.31 12.29
C ALA A 740 -34.69 0.84 12.21
N ARG A 741 -33.73 1.76 12.25
CA ARG A 741 -32.29 1.44 12.29
C ARG A 741 -31.91 0.71 13.58
N GLU A 742 -32.37 1.20 14.73
CA GLU A 742 -32.11 0.56 16.02
C GLU A 742 -32.71 -0.86 16.08
N HIS A 743 -33.93 -1.02 15.58
CA HIS A 743 -34.58 -2.33 15.50
C HIS A 743 -33.83 -3.29 14.56
N ALA A 744 -33.40 -2.81 13.38
CA ALA A 744 -32.62 -3.61 12.44
C ALA A 744 -31.28 -4.05 13.06
N ARG A 745 -30.62 -3.14 13.78
CA ARG A 745 -29.39 -3.44 14.51
C ARG A 745 -29.61 -4.51 15.59
N ALA A 746 -30.60 -4.34 16.46
CA ALA A 746 -30.90 -5.32 17.52
C ALA A 746 -31.24 -6.71 16.94
N LEU A 747 -31.95 -6.75 15.80
CA LEU A 747 -32.24 -8.00 15.11
C LEU A 747 -30.98 -8.64 14.52
N GLY A 748 -30.11 -7.84 13.91
CA GLY A 748 -28.82 -8.29 13.39
C GLY A 748 -27.92 -8.84 14.50
N GLU A 749 -27.80 -8.15 15.64
CA GLU A 749 -27.00 -8.60 16.79
C GLU A 749 -27.53 -9.93 17.35
N LYS A 750 -28.86 -10.09 17.46
CA LYS A 750 -29.49 -11.35 17.86
C LYS A 750 -29.13 -12.51 16.92
N TYR A 751 -29.27 -12.30 15.61
CA TYR A 751 -29.01 -13.34 14.63
C TYR A 751 -27.51 -13.62 14.45
N LEU A 752 -26.65 -12.62 14.65
CA LEU A 752 -25.21 -12.82 14.66
C LEU A 752 -24.80 -13.73 15.82
N ALA A 753 -25.26 -13.43 17.05
CA ALA A 753 -24.96 -14.26 18.21
C ALA A 753 -25.42 -15.72 18.03
N TRP A 754 -26.62 -15.91 17.46
CA TRP A 754 -27.12 -17.26 17.12
C TRP A 754 -26.27 -17.95 16.05
N LEU A 755 -25.89 -17.26 14.96
CA LEU A 755 -25.02 -17.83 13.93
C LEU A 755 -23.63 -18.18 14.48
N GLU A 756 -23.08 -17.36 15.38
CA GLU A 756 -21.81 -17.62 16.05
C GLU A 756 -21.85 -18.87 16.94
N GLU A 757 -22.97 -19.13 17.62
CA GLU A 757 -23.21 -20.37 18.36
C GLU A 757 -23.26 -21.58 17.41
N GLN A 758 -24.01 -21.48 16.30
CA GLN A 758 -24.08 -22.56 15.31
C GLN A 758 -22.72 -22.84 14.65
N LEU A 759 -21.95 -21.79 14.33
CA LEU A 759 -20.60 -21.90 13.82
C LEU A 759 -19.68 -22.59 14.84
N GLY A 760 -19.76 -22.23 16.13
CA GLY A 760 -19.02 -22.89 17.20
C GLY A 760 -19.31 -24.38 17.29
N HIS A 761 -20.59 -24.78 17.22
CA HIS A 761 -20.98 -26.19 17.20
C HIS A 761 -20.45 -26.93 15.97
N ALA A 762 -20.48 -26.31 14.79
CA ALA A 762 -19.96 -26.91 13.57
C ALA A 762 -18.43 -27.06 13.63
N MET A 763 -17.71 -26.05 14.14
CA MET A 763 -16.27 -26.12 14.36
C MET A 763 -15.88 -27.21 15.37
N ALA A 764 -16.66 -27.38 16.45
CA ALA A 764 -16.45 -28.45 17.43
C ALA A 764 -16.61 -29.85 16.82
N ARG A 765 -17.44 -30.01 15.77
CA ARG A 765 -17.54 -31.26 14.98
C ARG A 765 -16.40 -31.42 13.99
N LEU A 766 -15.91 -30.31 13.40
CA LEU A 766 -14.77 -30.33 12.49
C LEU A 766 -13.47 -30.70 13.21
N ALA A 767 -13.25 -30.20 14.44
CA ALA A 767 -12.02 -30.43 15.20
C ALA A 767 -11.59 -31.91 15.31
N PRO A 768 -12.45 -32.86 15.72
CA PRO A 768 -12.07 -34.27 15.74
C PRO A 768 -11.99 -34.90 14.33
N ALA A 769 -12.71 -34.37 13.34
CA ALA A 769 -12.72 -34.91 11.98
C ALA A 769 -11.49 -34.50 11.17
N TRP A 770 -11.07 -33.23 11.30
CA TRP A 770 -9.97 -32.60 10.58
C TRP A 770 -9.28 -31.54 11.47
N PRO A 771 -8.40 -31.95 12.40
CA PRO A 771 -7.84 -31.07 13.42
C PRO A 771 -7.07 -29.86 12.87
N SER A 772 -6.22 -30.10 11.86
CA SER A 772 -5.40 -29.06 11.22
C SER A 772 -6.26 -27.97 10.57
N MET A 773 -7.33 -28.37 9.87
CA MET A 773 -8.28 -27.44 9.24
C MET A 773 -9.10 -26.67 10.28
N ALA A 774 -9.51 -27.34 11.36
CA ALA A 774 -10.22 -26.66 12.45
C ALA A 774 -9.36 -25.59 13.13
N GLU A 775 -8.07 -25.83 13.32
CA GLU A 775 -7.12 -24.83 13.83
C GLU A 775 -6.98 -23.64 12.87
N LYS A 776 -6.77 -23.90 11.57
CA LYS A 776 -6.70 -22.86 10.53
C LYS A 776 -7.97 -22.00 10.50
N MET A 777 -9.15 -22.64 10.53
CA MET A 777 -10.45 -21.95 10.61
C MET A 777 -10.62 -21.16 11.90
N THR A 778 -10.17 -21.71 13.03
CA THR A 778 -10.23 -21.02 14.31
C THR A 778 -9.43 -19.73 14.28
N ARG A 779 -8.20 -19.77 13.78
CA ARG A 779 -7.37 -18.57 13.60
C ARG A 779 -8.05 -17.54 12.70
N ALA A 780 -8.57 -17.94 11.54
CA ALA A 780 -9.24 -17.02 10.63
C ALA A 780 -10.52 -16.42 11.22
N VAL A 781 -11.35 -17.22 11.89
CA VAL A 781 -12.60 -16.75 12.50
C VAL A 781 -12.30 -15.70 13.56
N HIS A 782 -11.29 -15.94 14.39
CA HIS A 782 -10.89 -14.98 15.40
C HIS A 782 -10.35 -13.70 14.76
N VAL A 783 -9.50 -13.77 13.73
CA VAL A 783 -8.94 -12.58 13.07
C VAL A 783 -10.06 -11.76 12.43
N GLY A 784 -10.94 -12.41 11.67
CA GLY A 784 -12.10 -11.77 11.04
C GLY A 784 -12.99 -11.06 12.05
N ARG A 785 -13.28 -11.69 13.20
CA ARG A 785 -14.01 -11.06 14.30
C ARG A 785 -13.28 -9.84 14.87
N GLY A 786 -11.97 -9.93 15.06
CA GLY A 786 -11.15 -8.83 15.55
C GLY A 786 -11.17 -7.62 14.61
N VAL A 787 -11.06 -7.87 13.30
CA VAL A 787 -11.13 -6.84 12.26
C VAL A 787 -12.47 -6.11 12.31
N TYR A 788 -13.60 -6.82 12.21
CA TYR A 788 -14.94 -6.18 12.19
C TYR A 788 -15.35 -5.56 13.54
N ARG A 789 -14.73 -5.96 14.65
CA ARG A 789 -14.89 -5.26 15.94
C ARG A 789 -14.12 -3.94 15.99
N CYS A 790 -12.94 -3.87 15.37
CA CYS A 790 -12.08 -2.70 15.44
C CYS A 790 -12.37 -1.68 14.33
N ALA A 791 -12.54 -2.13 13.09
CA ALA A 791 -12.74 -1.31 11.90
C ALA A 791 -13.20 -2.19 10.71
N HIS A 792 -12.62 -1.98 9.53
CA HIS A 792 -12.78 -2.81 8.33
C HIS A 792 -11.39 -3.13 7.74
N TYR A 793 -11.28 -4.17 6.91
CA TYR A 793 -10.01 -4.56 6.26
C TYR A 793 -9.36 -3.39 5.51
N THR A 794 -10.15 -2.52 4.89
CA THR A 794 -9.66 -1.36 4.11
C THR A 794 -9.24 -0.15 4.96
N THR A 795 -9.55 -0.14 6.26
CA THR A 795 -9.32 1.02 7.15
C THR A 795 -8.38 0.73 8.33
N LEU A 796 -8.12 -0.55 8.64
CA LEU A 796 -7.26 -0.96 9.74
C LEU A 796 -5.75 -0.81 9.41
N SER A 797 -4.98 -0.12 10.26
CA SER A 797 -3.53 0.09 10.04
C SER A 797 -2.72 -1.21 10.17
N SER A 798 -1.50 -1.24 9.61
CA SER A 798 -0.60 -2.40 9.71
C SER A 798 -0.29 -2.78 11.15
N GLU A 799 0.07 -1.77 11.97
CA GLU A 799 0.39 -1.95 13.39
C GLU A 799 -0.81 -2.52 14.15
N ARG A 800 -2.02 -2.02 13.88
CA ARG A 800 -3.22 -2.53 14.54
C ARG A 800 -3.57 -3.95 14.09
N MET A 801 -3.35 -4.28 12.81
CA MET A 801 -3.55 -5.62 12.29
C MET A 801 -2.59 -6.64 12.92
N LEU A 802 -1.30 -6.31 12.99
CA LEU A 802 -0.30 -7.16 13.65
C LEU A 802 -0.53 -7.26 15.16
N ALA A 803 -0.95 -6.17 15.82
CA ALA A 803 -1.33 -6.19 17.22
C ALA A 803 -2.52 -7.13 17.49
N LEU A 804 -3.55 -7.11 16.64
CA LEU A 804 -4.66 -8.07 16.72
C LEU A 804 -4.14 -9.51 16.61
N ILE A 805 -3.33 -9.80 15.60
CA ILE A 805 -2.71 -11.12 15.42
C ILE A 805 -1.89 -11.54 16.67
N GLY A 806 -1.17 -10.60 17.27
CA GLY A 806 -0.35 -10.82 18.45
C GLY A 806 -1.14 -11.09 19.73
N GLU A 807 -2.20 -10.31 19.99
CA GLU A 807 -3.14 -10.54 21.10
C GLU A 807 -3.69 -11.97 21.06
N MET A 808 -3.93 -12.49 19.85
CA MET A 808 -4.54 -13.78 19.62
C MET A 808 -3.57 -14.94 19.71
N SER A 809 -2.31 -14.75 19.29
CA SER A 809 -1.25 -15.76 19.45
C SER A 809 -1.00 -16.07 20.94
N ARG A 810 -1.30 -15.11 21.82
CA ARG A 810 -1.11 -15.22 23.27
C ARG A 810 -2.36 -15.72 24.02
N ALA A 811 -3.53 -15.73 23.37
CA ALA A 811 -4.78 -16.18 24.00
C ALA A 811 -4.88 -17.71 23.92
N PRO A 812 -5.24 -18.41 25.02
CA PRO A 812 -5.49 -19.86 24.94
C PRO A 812 -6.67 -20.13 24.01
N THR A 813 -6.50 -21.07 23.07
CA THR A 813 -7.54 -21.50 22.13
C THR A 813 -8.71 -22.11 22.90
N ARG A 814 -9.71 -21.31 23.27
CA ARG A 814 -10.97 -21.82 23.83
C ARG A 814 -11.80 -22.39 22.69
N LEU A 815 -11.90 -23.72 22.64
CA LEU A 815 -12.84 -24.46 21.80
C LEU A 815 -14.22 -24.63 22.47
N ASP A 816 -14.39 -24.13 23.70
CA ASP A 816 -15.65 -24.26 24.42
C ASP A 816 -16.71 -23.34 23.78
N PRO A 817 -17.93 -23.86 23.49
CA PRO A 817 -19.04 -23.02 23.09
C PRO A 817 -19.31 -21.97 24.18
N PRO A 818 -19.74 -20.74 23.83
CA PRO A 818 -20.14 -19.76 24.82
C PRO A 818 -21.27 -20.32 25.71
N ASP A 819 -21.20 -20.06 27.03
CA ASP A 819 -22.23 -20.50 27.98
C ASP A 819 -23.62 -20.07 27.50
N SER A 820 -24.45 -21.05 27.14
CA SER A 820 -25.80 -20.86 26.62
C SER A 820 -26.69 -20.23 27.70
N THR A 821 -26.96 -18.92 27.62
CA THR A 821 -27.96 -18.26 28.46
C THR A 821 -29.29 -17.99 27.76
N ILE A 822 -29.52 -18.57 26.59
CA ILE A 822 -30.84 -18.55 25.93
C ILE A 822 -31.44 -19.97 25.93
N SER A 823 -31.67 -20.49 27.13
CA SER A 823 -32.69 -21.54 27.29
C SER A 823 -34.06 -20.88 27.25
N ALA A 824 -34.90 -21.36 26.34
CA ALA A 824 -36.28 -20.95 26.16
C ALA A 824 -37.05 -20.95 27.49
N ARG A 825 -37.32 -19.76 28.03
CA ARG A 825 -38.42 -19.57 28.99
C ARG A 825 -39.73 -19.75 28.24
N GLY A 826 -40.34 -20.91 28.37
CA GLY A 826 -41.70 -21.13 27.90
C GLY A 826 -42.06 -22.57 27.60
N SER A 827 -42.03 -23.46 28.60
CA SER A 827 -42.80 -24.70 28.55
C SER A 827 -43.14 -25.16 29.96
N SER A 828 -44.24 -24.62 30.48
CA SER A 828 -44.99 -25.28 31.54
C SER A 828 -45.71 -26.48 30.93
N ALA A 829 -45.13 -27.66 31.06
CA ALA A 829 -45.83 -28.91 30.79
C ALA A 829 -45.60 -29.87 31.96
N SER A 830 -46.72 -30.20 32.59
CA SER A 830 -46.92 -31.07 33.74
C SER A 830 -46.23 -32.44 33.58
N THR A 831 -45.52 -32.85 34.63
CA THR A 831 -44.99 -34.19 34.85
C THR A 831 -46.13 -35.20 34.99
N MET A 832 -46.34 -36.04 33.97
CA MET A 832 -47.01 -37.33 34.14
C MET A 832 -45.97 -38.43 34.32
N ASN A 833 -45.99 -39.02 35.51
CA ASN A 833 -45.33 -40.28 35.86
C ASN A 833 -45.75 -41.39 34.90
N THR A 834 -44.78 -42.08 34.29
CA THR A 834 -45.00 -43.49 33.91
C THR A 834 -43.77 -44.32 34.26
N LEU A 835 -44.00 -45.24 35.19
CA LEU A 835 -43.09 -46.25 35.70
C LEU A 835 -42.67 -47.22 34.58
N LEU A 836 -41.38 -47.55 34.52
CA LEU A 836 -40.90 -48.79 33.90
C LEU A 836 -40.36 -49.72 35.00
N PRO A 837 -40.69 -51.03 34.98
CA PRO A 837 -40.16 -51.98 35.95
C PRO A 837 -38.73 -52.40 35.59
N ARG A 838 -37.90 -52.46 36.63
CA ARG A 838 -36.55 -53.04 36.63
C ARG A 838 -36.61 -54.56 36.44
N THR A 839 -35.79 -55.09 35.57
CA THR A 839 -35.20 -56.43 35.74
C THR A 839 -33.70 -56.32 35.52
N GLY A 840 -32.94 -56.51 36.59
CA GLY A 840 -31.51 -56.74 36.56
C GLY A 840 -31.21 -58.20 36.87
N THR A 841 -30.07 -58.68 36.38
CA THR A 841 -29.34 -59.82 36.92
C THR A 841 -27.84 -59.54 36.76
N GLY A 842 -27.11 -59.55 37.88
CA GLY A 842 -25.65 -59.43 37.93
C GLY A 842 -25.19 -58.18 38.65
#